data_AF-A0A9W9ZEQ7-F1
#
_entry.id   AF-A0A9W9ZEQ7-F1
#
_cell.length_a   1.000
_cell.length_b   1.000
_cell.length_c   1.000
_cell.angle_alpha   90.00
_cell.angle_beta   90.00
_cell.angle_gamma   90.00
#
_symmetry.space_group_name_H-M   'P 1'
#
loop_
_entity.id
_entity.type
_entity.pdbx_description
1 polymer ?
#
loop_
_entity_poly.entity_id
_entity_poly.type
_entity_poly.pdbx_seq_one_letter_code
_entity_poly.pdbx_strand_id
1 'polypeptide(L)'
;MIDPHEEYFGDRKNRRTGHRWRMKEDRAIMDSIPDQFQPYKGIFHCTDDVFSEGSYNGTLFRFPLRTTPSELSQTLYSAERVHTLFESFMADAHLVLLFLQYLESIELYVRDESDTEVRKTFHVRITDDSLQLVREKRQQFRREVTASRADQLCPQSVKDDDLGYLPLVGVAMALPASPEDPTPDIQGHVFCFLPLPVQKTSLTGLPVHVNGFFALSQNRRYIKTPNAEQEDLAEKEGRQLTDKSLLWNKCLLEEAIPRAYATMLMEAITRKVTMCQQRPFTKHCQISTVLTKSGKDCRIPFLSCCVRKKIIYTPAHGGKWLNVEHVIFDRLEENDPKELLVRVFLAANQNVASLPEHVSKAVSFYTTLNTVITPSVARLVLKENPLCYRNLSRMEKLLLLKFVLKDDKFSELLGLELLPVSNGLFVSFSNSGEAIYVSSPDHPRGLLPSLQDRFLDEDVDEKILRSLQTVAEQGCTQLRYLCKDDVAALLSKSLPPEWSVGEKVLWNPGVAGHPSEDWLGLVWEYLRKNFATTEELRRFQNLPLLPLDMSQIPITLARLSQPSKTVARSLHDGDRLDDTLTKVLGELGVTVMQEYPVFLSLHPAVINAFVHPPSTQGVLRAMAASLAVLATAMDTVTDDGKRSLRKFIAKASSLEPEEKNVLHSLPLFETLSKAFVSKKEGLSAAPEQSIPVTPCRDLIDIKEEDSKKLAVLLDIRILTQPECFLEEVFPGVEEGRYAVEEIDKLMAFVMERYQVYAAADGRFKEKLKTLPFVPTKSRRVRPMEIFDPRKDFLRGIFADEDVFPAGEQYNERTALVILEDLGMKDERNITGQDLYQSANAVNNISMASLSTAEMKSEAIMGFLTSNPSKLQETACGTSLGLLLPDIPWVSSIRRKPGDFPRSLTFWGETHREPHFHKPSEIKGDQLANLIGSVKPVVKTDASSQLASYFSWNTDSTVLDVTQHLKKRHQLL
;
A
#
# COMPACT_ATOMS: atom_id res chain seq x y z
N MET A 1 -40.47 -103.53 -29.11
CA MET A 1 -41.10 -103.28 -27.79
C MET A 1 -40.28 -103.98 -26.73
N ILE A 2 -40.11 -103.35 -25.58
CA ILE A 2 -39.29 -103.85 -24.46
C ILE A 2 -40.24 -104.13 -23.30
N ASP A 3 -40.11 -105.31 -22.72
CA ASP A 3 -40.90 -105.80 -21.60
C ASP A 3 -39.98 -106.44 -20.55
N PRO A 4 -39.41 -105.65 -19.61
CA PRO A 4 -38.45 -106.18 -18.63
C PRO A 4 -39.08 -107.16 -17.63
N HIS A 5 -40.42 -107.18 -17.52
CA HIS A 5 -41.16 -108.11 -16.68
C HIS A 5 -41.35 -109.48 -17.33
N GLU A 6 -41.08 -109.58 -18.64
CA GLU A 6 -41.15 -110.80 -19.44
C GLU A 6 -42.54 -111.47 -19.45
N GLU A 7 -43.58 -110.68 -19.18
CA GLU A 7 -44.96 -111.14 -19.01
C GLU A 7 -45.68 -111.29 -20.36
N TYR A 8 -45.43 -110.39 -21.31
CA TYR A 8 -46.24 -110.27 -22.52
C TYR A 8 -45.71 -111.07 -23.71
N PHE A 9 -44.41 -111.35 -23.73
CA PHE A 9 -43.76 -112.05 -24.85
C PHE A 9 -43.10 -113.37 -24.46
N GLY A 10 -43.02 -113.67 -23.16
CA GLY A 10 -42.48 -114.92 -22.64
C GLY A 10 -43.56 -115.99 -22.42
N ASP A 11 -43.15 -117.25 -22.45
CA ASP A 11 -43.96 -118.36 -21.92
C ASP A 11 -43.19 -119.11 -20.81
N ARG A 12 -43.82 -120.09 -20.16
CA ARG A 12 -43.18 -120.88 -19.08
C ARG A 12 -41.86 -121.57 -19.48
N LYS A 13 -41.56 -121.69 -20.78
CA LYS A 13 -40.35 -122.34 -21.31
C LYS A 13 -39.35 -121.36 -21.92
N ASN A 14 -39.78 -120.18 -22.35
CA ASN A 14 -38.94 -119.15 -22.99
C ASN A 14 -39.22 -117.77 -22.43
N ARG A 15 -38.36 -117.31 -21.50
CA ARG A 15 -38.36 -115.93 -20.98
C ARG A 15 -37.92 -114.96 -22.09
N ARG A 16 -38.65 -113.87 -22.29
CA ARG A 16 -38.33 -112.84 -23.31
C ARG A 16 -38.58 -111.44 -22.76
N THR A 17 -37.54 -110.61 -22.73
CA THR A 17 -37.59 -109.23 -22.21
C THR A 17 -38.13 -108.21 -23.23
N GLY A 18 -38.79 -108.68 -24.29
CA GLY A 18 -39.28 -107.86 -25.37
C GLY A 18 -39.45 -108.62 -26.68
N HIS A 19 -39.94 -107.90 -27.68
CA HIS A 19 -40.17 -108.42 -29.02
C HIS A 19 -39.91 -107.34 -30.07
N ARG A 20 -39.35 -107.74 -31.22
CA ARG A 20 -39.06 -106.85 -32.36
C ARG A 20 -39.78 -107.38 -33.58
N TRP A 21 -40.61 -106.54 -34.18
CA TRP A 21 -41.15 -106.73 -35.52
C TRP A 21 -40.30 -105.97 -36.53
N ARG A 22 -39.98 -106.61 -37.65
CA ARG A 22 -39.36 -106.02 -38.82
C ARG A 22 -40.47 -105.67 -39.81
N MET A 23 -40.65 -104.39 -40.09
CA MET A 23 -41.79 -103.87 -40.88
C MET A 23 -42.03 -104.59 -42.22
N LYS A 24 -40.95 -105.05 -42.89
CA LYS A 24 -41.07 -105.81 -44.15
C LYS A 24 -41.35 -107.29 -43.95
N GLU A 25 -40.63 -107.95 -43.05
CA GLU A 25 -40.66 -109.41 -42.88
C GLU A 25 -41.91 -109.86 -42.10
N ASP A 26 -42.33 -109.08 -41.10
CA ASP A 26 -43.42 -109.44 -40.19
C ASP A 26 -44.76 -108.79 -40.60
N ARG A 27 -44.88 -108.24 -41.81
CA ARG A 27 -46.03 -107.44 -42.26
C ARG A 27 -47.37 -108.15 -42.08
N ALA A 28 -47.47 -109.42 -42.46
CA ALA A 28 -48.71 -110.19 -42.33
C ALA A 28 -49.15 -110.36 -40.86
N ILE A 29 -48.20 -110.43 -39.93
CA ILE A 29 -48.48 -110.47 -38.48
C ILE A 29 -48.89 -109.08 -38.02
N MET A 30 -48.19 -108.04 -38.46
CA MET A 30 -48.53 -106.66 -38.10
C MET A 30 -49.94 -106.26 -38.57
N ASP A 31 -50.34 -106.71 -39.76
CA ASP A 31 -51.67 -106.49 -40.34
C ASP A 31 -52.78 -107.26 -39.59
N SER A 32 -52.46 -108.36 -38.88
CA SER A 32 -53.43 -109.12 -38.08
C SER A 32 -53.66 -108.56 -36.68
N ILE A 33 -52.77 -107.68 -36.19
CA ILE A 33 -52.90 -106.97 -34.91
C ILE A 33 -52.77 -105.44 -35.12
N PRO A 34 -53.68 -104.83 -35.89
CA PRO A 34 -53.57 -103.43 -36.31
C PRO A 34 -53.52 -102.45 -35.14
N ASP A 35 -54.27 -102.73 -34.06
CA ASP A 35 -54.34 -101.89 -32.85
C ASP A 35 -52.97 -101.75 -32.16
N GLN A 36 -52.08 -102.74 -32.28
CA GLN A 36 -50.75 -102.70 -31.67
C GLN A 36 -49.82 -101.68 -32.37
N PHE A 37 -50.06 -101.42 -33.66
CA PHE A 37 -49.22 -100.55 -34.50
C PHE A 37 -49.89 -99.22 -34.87
N GLN A 38 -51.22 -99.13 -34.75
CA GLN A 38 -51.99 -97.89 -34.91
C GLN A 38 -51.37 -96.69 -34.15
N PRO A 39 -50.84 -96.82 -32.92
CA PRO A 39 -50.36 -95.66 -32.18
C PRO A 39 -49.06 -95.02 -32.70
N TYR A 40 -48.41 -95.62 -33.70
CA TYR A 40 -47.29 -95.03 -34.42
C TYR A 40 -47.75 -94.29 -35.67
N LYS A 41 -48.94 -94.62 -36.20
CA LYS A 41 -49.48 -94.03 -37.43
C LYS A 41 -50.03 -92.62 -37.16
N GLY A 42 -49.84 -91.72 -38.12
CA GLY A 42 -50.33 -90.34 -38.06
C GLY A 42 -49.55 -89.43 -37.09
N ILE A 43 -48.34 -89.81 -36.68
CA ILE A 43 -47.46 -89.00 -35.81
C ILE A 43 -46.08 -88.89 -36.48
N PHE A 44 -45.50 -87.67 -36.51
CA PHE A 44 -44.17 -87.38 -37.06
C PHE A 44 -43.90 -88.00 -38.45
N HIS A 45 -44.85 -87.85 -39.37
CA HIS A 45 -44.78 -88.39 -40.74
C HIS A 45 -44.72 -89.93 -40.85
N CYS A 46 -44.99 -90.67 -39.77
CA CYS A 46 -45.19 -92.11 -39.83
C CYS A 46 -46.62 -92.40 -40.32
N THR A 47 -46.80 -92.55 -41.64
CA THR A 47 -48.10 -92.81 -42.28
C THR A 47 -48.28 -94.30 -42.60
N ASP A 48 -49.45 -94.69 -43.13
CA ASP A 48 -49.65 -96.05 -43.66
C ASP A 48 -48.67 -96.41 -44.78
N ASP A 49 -48.22 -95.41 -45.55
CA ASP A 49 -47.21 -95.60 -46.60
C ASP A 49 -45.87 -96.04 -46.02
N VAL A 50 -45.45 -95.49 -44.88
CA VAL A 50 -44.20 -95.87 -44.17
C VAL A 50 -44.22 -97.36 -43.80
N PHE A 51 -45.36 -97.86 -43.31
CA PHE A 51 -45.55 -99.27 -43.01
C PHE A 51 -45.58 -100.12 -44.28
N SER A 52 -46.15 -99.59 -45.37
CA SER A 52 -46.21 -100.26 -46.68
C SER A 52 -44.84 -100.37 -47.36
N GLU A 53 -44.01 -99.33 -47.27
CA GLU A 53 -42.63 -99.27 -47.75
C GLU A 53 -41.65 -100.02 -46.85
N GLY A 54 -42.03 -100.20 -45.57
CA GLY A 54 -41.28 -100.92 -44.56
C GLY A 54 -40.00 -100.22 -44.10
N SER A 55 -39.96 -98.89 -44.15
CA SER A 55 -38.84 -98.07 -43.67
C SER A 55 -39.32 -96.69 -43.20
N TYR A 56 -38.84 -96.26 -42.03
CA TYR A 56 -39.09 -94.92 -41.47
C TYR A 56 -37.79 -94.13 -41.43
N ASN A 57 -37.77 -92.93 -42.05
CA ASN A 57 -36.59 -92.06 -42.09
C ASN A 57 -36.44 -91.26 -40.79
N GLY A 58 -36.12 -91.96 -39.71
CA GLY A 58 -35.90 -91.36 -38.40
C GLY A 58 -35.97 -92.40 -37.29
N THR A 59 -35.99 -91.92 -36.06
CA THR A 59 -36.14 -92.76 -34.86
C THR A 59 -37.34 -92.26 -34.07
N LEU A 60 -38.30 -93.15 -33.82
CA LEU A 60 -39.50 -92.85 -33.04
C LEU A 60 -39.54 -93.75 -31.80
N PHE A 61 -39.66 -93.12 -30.63
CA PHE A 61 -39.90 -93.83 -29.38
C PHE A 61 -41.32 -93.56 -28.91
N ARG A 62 -42.03 -94.62 -28.57
CA ARG A 62 -43.31 -94.54 -27.86
C ARG A 62 -43.11 -95.09 -26.46
N PHE A 63 -43.38 -94.26 -25.46
CA PHE A 63 -43.38 -94.65 -24.06
C PHE A 63 -44.82 -94.60 -23.54
N PRO A 64 -45.55 -95.73 -23.50
CA PRO A 64 -46.84 -95.79 -22.84
C PRO A 64 -46.67 -95.38 -21.37
N LEU A 65 -47.43 -94.37 -20.93
CA LEU A 65 -47.35 -93.87 -19.57
C LEU A 65 -47.89 -94.92 -18.60
N ARG A 66 -47.19 -95.09 -17.47
CA ARG A 66 -47.59 -96.04 -16.44
C ARG A 66 -48.86 -95.56 -15.75
N THR A 67 -49.93 -96.34 -15.88
CA THR A 67 -51.24 -96.13 -15.23
C THR A 67 -51.41 -96.95 -13.96
N THR A 68 -50.72 -98.10 -13.85
CA THR A 68 -50.73 -98.97 -12.67
C THR A 68 -49.31 -99.23 -12.15
N PRO A 69 -49.10 -99.35 -10.82
CA PRO A 69 -47.77 -99.63 -10.29
C PRO A 69 -47.22 -100.98 -10.78
N SER A 70 -45.90 -101.07 -10.91
CA SER A 70 -45.20 -102.30 -11.31
C SER A 70 -43.98 -102.53 -10.42
N GLU A 71 -43.42 -103.74 -10.44
CA GLU A 71 -42.19 -104.05 -9.68
C GLU A 71 -41.02 -103.12 -10.04
N LEU A 72 -40.94 -102.63 -11.28
CA LEU A 72 -39.89 -101.72 -11.74
C LEU A 72 -39.98 -100.33 -11.10
N SER A 73 -41.20 -99.82 -10.88
CA SER A 73 -41.41 -98.48 -10.33
C SER A 73 -42.87 -98.27 -9.95
N GLN A 74 -43.05 -97.64 -8.79
CA GLN A 74 -44.34 -97.21 -8.25
C GLN A 74 -44.82 -95.86 -8.82
N THR A 75 -43.99 -95.21 -9.65
CA THR A 75 -44.25 -93.87 -10.18
C THR A 75 -45.28 -93.92 -11.30
N LEU A 76 -46.46 -93.35 -11.07
CA LEU A 76 -47.51 -93.17 -12.08
C LEU A 76 -47.36 -91.82 -12.80
N TYR A 77 -47.73 -91.77 -14.08
CA TYR A 77 -47.67 -90.56 -14.90
C TYR A 77 -49.07 -90.15 -15.35
N SER A 78 -49.54 -89.00 -14.87
CA SER A 78 -50.72 -88.30 -15.39
C SER A 78 -50.32 -87.30 -16.48
N ALA A 79 -51.30 -86.80 -17.26
CA ALA A 79 -51.09 -85.72 -18.22
C ALA A 79 -50.47 -84.48 -17.55
N GLU A 80 -50.96 -84.10 -16.36
CA GLU A 80 -50.42 -83.00 -15.55
C GLU A 80 -48.94 -83.23 -15.20
N ARG A 81 -48.56 -84.44 -14.77
CA ARG A 81 -47.17 -84.75 -14.42
C ARG A 81 -46.23 -84.68 -15.63
N VAL A 82 -46.70 -85.09 -16.81
CA VAL A 82 -45.93 -84.93 -18.06
C VAL A 82 -45.81 -83.46 -18.45
N HIS A 83 -46.87 -82.66 -18.24
CA HIS A 83 -46.83 -81.23 -18.45
C HIS A 83 -45.79 -80.57 -17.53
N THR A 84 -45.75 -80.90 -16.24
CA THR A 84 -44.71 -80.42 -15.32
C THR A 84 -43.29 -80.82 -15.78
N LEU A 85 -43.12 -82.03 -16.33
CA LEU A 85 -41.84 -82.46 -16.89
C LEU A 85 -41.45 -81.65 -18.13
N PHE A 86 -42.42 -81.30 -18.99
CA PHE A 86 -42.21 -80.39 -20.11
C PHE A 86 -41.86 -78.99 -19.64
N GLU A 87 -42.60 -78.41 -18.68
CA GLU A 87 -42.29 -77.08 -18.12
C GLU A 87 -40.87 -77.03 -17.54
N SER A 88 -40.49 -78.04 -16.76
CA SER A 88 -39.14 -78.16 -16.22
C SER A 88 -38.08 -78.24 -17.33
N PHE A 89 -38.35 -78.96 -18.43
CA PHE A 89 -37.42 -79.03 -19.55
C PHE A 89 -37.36 -77.71 -20.34
N MET A 90 -38.51 -77.09 -20.63
CA MET A 90 -38.61 -75.84 -21.38
C MET A 90 -37.81 -74.71 -20.73
N ALA A 91 -37.79 -74.65 -19.40
CA ALA A 91 -37.00 -73.68 -18.64
C ALA A 91 -35.49 -73.73 -18.99
N ASP A 92 -34.94 -74.92 -19.21
CA ASP A 92 -33.50 -75.15 -19.42
C ASP A 92 -33.14 -75.52 -20.87
N ALA A 93 -34.12 -75.70 -21.76
CA ALA A 93 -33.89 -76.26 -23.09
C ALA A 93 -32.95 -75.41 -23.97
N HIS A 94 -32.91 -74.09 -23.76
CA HIS A 94 -31.97 -73.20 -24.44
C HIS A 94 -30.50 -73.46 -24.06
N LEU A 95 -30.24 -73.90 -22.82
CA LEU A 95 -28.92 -74.30 -22.36
C LEU A 95 -28.47 -75.63 -22.98
N VAL A 96 -29.40 -76.55 -23.23
CA VAL A 96 -29.12 -77.88 -23.81
C VAL A 96 -28.41 -77.76 -25.16
N LEU A 97 -28.78 -76.80 -26.00
CA LEU A 97 -28.19 -76.63 -27.34
C LEU A 97 -26.76 -76.06 -27.34
N LEU A 98 -26.28 -75.51 -26.21
CA LEU A 98 -25.08 -74.68 -26.16
C LEU A 98 -23.79 -75.42 -26.50
N PHE A 99 -23.62 -76.64 -25.97
CA PHE A 99 -22.40 -77.44 -26.13
C PHE A 99 -22.58 -78.73 -26.93
N LEU A 100 -23.81 -79.02 -27.39
CA LEU A 100 -24.06 -80.11 -28.32
C LEU A 100 -23.47 -79.79 -29.68
N GLN A 101 -22.97 -80.80 -30.38
CA GLN A 101 -22.22 -80.60 -31.64
C GLN A 101 -23.05 -80.81 -32.91
N TYR A 102 -24.23 -81.42 -32.78
CA TYR A 102 -25.07 -81.83 -33.91
C TYR A 102 -26.52 -81.36 -33.78
N LEU A 103 -27.02 -81.20 -32.54
CA LEU A 103 -28.38 -80.73 -32.30
C LEU A 103 -28.46 -79.22 -32.59
N GLU A 104 -29.48 -78.84 -33.36
CA GLU A 104 -29.69 -77.45 -33.80
C GLU A 104 -31.05 -76.91 -33.33
N SER A 105 -32.04 -77.78 -33.13
CA SER A 105 -33.38 -77.43 -32.66
C SER A 105 -34.01 -78.55 -31.82
N ILE A 106 -34.86 -78.17 -30.87
CA ILE A 106 -35.70 -79.06 -30.08
C ILE A 106 -37.13 -78.53 -30.12
N GLU A 107 -38.10 -79.43 -30.26
CA GLU A 107 -39.52 -79.11 -30.36
C GLU A 107 -40.34 -80.02 -29.43
N LEU A 108 -41.34 -79.46 -28.77
CA LEU A 108 -42.33 -80.22 -28.01
C LEU A 108 -43.70 -80.07 -28.65
N TYR A 109 -44.43 -81.18 -28.67
CA TYR A 109 -45.77 -81.27 -29.23
C TYR A 109 -46.71 -81.98 -28.24
N VAL A 110 -47.98 -81.60 -28.26
CA VAL A 110 -49.07 -82.20 -27.47
C VAL A 110 -50.23 -82.52 -28.40
N ARG A 111 -50.89 -83.67 -28.20
CA ARG A 111 -52.14 -84.05 -28.88
C ARG A 111 -53.12 -84.54 -27.81
N ASP A 112 -54.25 -83.86 -27.70
CA ASP A 112 -55.33 -84.26 -26.79
C ASP A 112 -56.24 -85.32 -27.45
N GLU A 113 -57.08 -86.00 -26.67
CA GLU A 113 -57.93 -87.11 -27.16
C GLU A 113 -58.91 -86.69 -28.27
N SER A 114 -59.33 -85.43 -28.26
CA SER A 114 -60.23 -84.83 -29.26
C SER A 114 -59.51 -84.37 -30.53
N ASP A 115 -58.18 -84.27 -30.50
CA ASP A 115 -57.43 -83.57 -31.54
C ASP A 115 -56.92 -84.54 -32.61
N THR A 116 -57.24 -84.24 -33.86
CA THR A 116 -56.71 -84.98 -35.02
C THR A 116 -55.26 -84.61 -35.34
N GLU A 117 -54.81 -83.41 -34.96
CA GLU A 117 -53.46 -82.90 -35.24
C GLU A 117 -52.61 -82.74 -33.98
N VAL A 118 -51.28 -82.74 -34.13
CA VAL A 118 -50.36 -82.44 -33.02
C VAL A 118 -50.14 -80.92 -32.92
N ARG A 119 -50.26 -80.36 -31.73
CA ARG A 119 -49.99 -78.93 -31.47
C ARG A 119 -48.56 -78.74 -30.95
N LYS A 120 -47.76 -77.90 -31.62
CA LYS A 120 -46.44 -77.48 -31.14
C LYS A 120 -46.59 -76.54 -29.93
N THR A 121 -46.02 -76.90 -28.80
CA THR A 121 -46.09 -76.10 -27.55
C THR A 121 -44.78 -75.37 -27.24
N PHE A 122 -43.66 -75.85 -27.77
CA PHE A 122 -42.35 -75.26 -27.51
C PHE A 122 -41.41 -75.49 -28.68
N HIS A 123 -40.53 -74.51 -28.91
CA HIS A 123 -39.45 -74.60 -29.88
C HIS A 123 -38.25 -73.81 -29.37
N VAL A 124 -37.08 -74.44 -29.39
CA VAL A 124 -35.81 -73.78 -29.16
C VAL A 124 -34.83 -74.18 -30.25
N ARG A 125 -34.10 -73.22 -30.79
CA ARG A 125 -33.13 -73.48 -31.85
C ARG A 125 -32.00 -72.45 -31.88
N ILE A 126 -30.94 -72.80 -32.58
CA ILE A 126 -29.91 -71.86 -32.99
C ILE A 126 -30.52 -70.91 -34.03
N THR A 127 -30.31 -69.60 -33.85
CA THR A 127 -30.82 -68.55 -34.75
C THR A 127 -30.24 -68.69 -36.16
N ASP A 128 -31.03 -68.42 -37.20
CA ASP A 128 -30.57 -68.54 -38.60
C ASP A 128 -29.32 -67.70 -38.90
N ASP A 129 -29.23 -66.49 -38.32
CA ASP A 129 -28.10 -65.56 -38.49
C ASP A 129 -26.74 -66.17 -38.11
N SER A 130 -26.73 -67.05 -37.10
CA SER A 130 -25.52 -67.69 -36.60
C SER A 130 -25.42 -69.16 -37.01
N LEU A 131 -26.48 -69.77 -37.54
CA LEU A 131 -26.54 -71.20 -37.81
C LEU A 131 -25.44 -71.67 -38.75
N GLN A 132 -25.19 -70.94 -39.84
CA GLN A 132 -24.14 -71.29 -40.80
C GLN A 132 -22.74 -71.19 -40.17
N LEU A 133 -22.47 -70.11 -39.44
CA LEU A 133 -21.22 -69.93 -38.70
C LEU A 133 -21.02 -71.04 -37.66
N VAL A 134 -22.08 -71.40 -36.93
CA VAL A 134 -22.03 -72.47 -35.94
C VAL A 134 -21.78 -73.83 -36.60
N ARG A 135 -22.41 -74.14 -37.73
CA ARG A 135 -22.15 -75.36 -38.52
C ARG A 135 -20.69 -75.42 -38.99
N GLU A 136 -20.18 -74.33 -39.55
CA GLU A 136 -18.78 -74.21 -39.99
C GLU A 136 -17.80 -74.38 -38.83
N LYS A 137 -18.03 -73.70 -37.70
CA LYS A 137 -17.17 -73.79 -36.52
C LYS A 137 -17.23 -75.16 -35.86
N ARG A 138 -18.41 -75.79 -35.78
CA ARG A 138 -18.57 -77.18 -35.33
C ARG A 138 -17.84 -78.15 -36.26
N GLN A 139 -17.88 -77.93 -37.58
CA GLN A 139 -17.16 -78.77 -38.54
C GLN A 139 -15.64 -78.59 -38.44
N GLN A 140 -15.17 -77.33 -38.35
CA GLN A 140 -13.76 -77.00 -38.12
C GLN A 140 -13.26 -77.67 -36.85
N PHE A 141 -13.97 -77.48 -35.74
CA PHE A 141 -13.65 -78.07 -34.45
C PHE A 141 -13.56 -79.61 -34.53
N ARG A 142 -14.52 -80.28 -35.18
CA ARG A 142 -14.46 -81.74 -35.38
C ARG A 142 -13.24 -82.18 -36.19
N ARG A 143 -12.92 -81.47 -37.28
CA ARG A 143 -11.73 -81.77 -38.09
C ARG A 143 -10.47 -81.64 -37.26
N GLU A 144 -10.34 -80.57 -36.48
CA GLU A 144 -9.19 -80.32 -35.61
C GLU A 144 -9.07 -81.40 -34.52
N VAL A 145 -10.18 -81.79 -33.88
CA VAL A 145 -10.20 -82.87 -32.87
C VAL A 145 -9.90 -84.24 -33.48
N THR A 146 -10.34 -84.52 -34.70
CA THR A 146 -10.05 -85.80 -35.38
C THR A 146 -8.62 -85.84 -35.93
N ALA A 147 -8.07 -84.69 -36.35
CA ALA A 147 -6.70 -84.57 -36.85
C ALA A 147 -5.65 -84.54 -35.72
N SER A 148 -6.00 -84.01 -34.55
CA SER A 148 -5.16 -84.08 -33.36
C SER A 148 -5.20 -85.48 -32.77
N ARG A 149 -4.14 -86.28 -33.02
CA ARG A 149 -3.91 -87.50 -32.24
C ARG A 149 -3.92 -87.13 -30.76
N ALA A 150 -4.71 -87.84 -29.96
CA ALA A 150 -4.84 -87.65 -28.51
C ALA A 150 -3.48 -87.62 -27.77
N ASP A 151 -2.42 -88.12 -28.39
CA ASP A 151 -1.06 -88.24 -27.87
C ASP A 151 -0.33 -86.92 -27.54
N GLN A 152 -0.70 -85.78 -28.12
CA GLN A 152 0.08 -84.52 -28.02
C GLN A 152 -0.48 -83.48 -27.03
N LEU A 153 -1.69 -83.67 -26.49
CA LEU A 153 -2.41 -82.63 -25.73
C LEU A 153 -2.55 -82.90 -24.23
N CYS A 154 -2.20 -84.10 -23.73
CA CYS A 154 -2.30 -84.43 -22.31
C CYS A 154 -0.91 -84.47 -21.63
N PRO A 155 -0.78 -83.96 -20.39
CA PRO A 155 0.43 -84.16 -19.59
C PRO A 155 0.70 -85.67 -19.44
N GLN A 156 1.99 -86.05 -19.47
CA GLN A 156 2.44 -87.45 -19.57
C GLN A 156 1.89 -88.39 -18.49
N SER A 157 1.33 -87.86 -17.39
CA SER A 157 0.81 -88.61 -16.24
C SER A 157 -0.65 -89.10 -16.35
N VAL A 158 -1.40 -88.70 -17.40
CA VAL A 158 -2.82 -89.10 -17.59
C VAL A 158 -3.03 -89.73 -18.97
N LYS A 159 -2.09 -90.56 -19.40
CA LYS A 159 -2.19 -91.36 -20.63
C LYS A 159 -2.76 -92.73 -20.27
N ASP A 160 -4.02 -92.96 -20.57
CA ASP A 160 -4.57 -94.32 -20.55
C ASP A 160 -5.72 -94.45 -21.54
N ASP A 161 -5.61 -95.42 -22.46
CA ASP A 161 -6.68 -95.82 -23.38
C ASP A 161 -7.92 -96.33 -22.61
N ASP A 162 -7.75 -96.70 -21.33
CA ASP A 162 -8.81 -97.23 -20.45
C ASP A 162 -9.92 -96.22 -20.09
N LEU A 163 -9.65 -94.90 -20.12
CA LEU A 163 -10.67 -93.90 -19.76
C LEU A 163 -11.52 -93.46 -20.95
N GLY A 164 -10.99 -93.48 -22.18
CA GLY A 164 -11.69 -93.03 -23.38
C GLY A 164 -12.10 -91.54 -23.37
N TYR A 165 -11.47 -90.70 -22.54
CA TYR A 165 -11.81 -89.28 -22.38
C TYR A 165 -11.03 -88.39 -23.35
N LEU A 166 -11.72 -87.43 -23.99
CA LEU A 166 -11.09 -86.42 -24.83
C LEU A 166 -10.83 -85.14 -24.01
N PRO A 167 -9.64 -84.49 -24.09
CA PRO A 167 -9.30 -83.28 -23.33
C PRO A 167 -10.02 -82.04 -23.91
N LEU A 168 -11.35 -82.09 -23.90
CA LEU A 168 -12.23 -81.09 -24.46
C LEU A 168 -12.87 -80.28 -23.35
N VAL A 169 -12.70 -78.97 -23.43
CA VAL A 169 -13.43 -77.98 -22.63
C VAL A 169 -14.05 -76.93 -23.53
N GLY A 170 -15.21 -76.42 -23.11
CA GLY A 170 -15.90 -75.31 -23.75
C GLY A 170 -16.26 -74.27 -22.71
N VAL A 171 -16.24 -73.01 -23.10
CA VAL A 171 -16.74 -71.90 -22.29
C VAL A 171 -17.73 -71.10 -23.12
N ALA A 172 -18.81 -70.66 -22.50
CA ALA A 172 -19.82 -69.87 -23.17
C ALA A 172 -20.21 -68.67 -22.33
N MET A 173 -20.24 -67.51 -22.99
CA MET A 173 -20.57 -66.22 -22.42
C MET A 173 -21.90 -65.75 -22.99
N ALA A 174 -22.80 -65.27 -22.12
CA ALA A 174 -24.00 -64.59 -22.58
C ALA A 174 -23.61 -63.28 -23.26
N LEU A 175 -24.11 -63.07 -24.47
CA LEU A 175 -23.96 -61.81 -25.19
C LEU A 175 -25.22 -60.96 -25.00
N PRO A 176 -25.09 -59.62 -25.01
CA PRO A 176 -26.26 -58.74 -24.97
C PRO A 176 -27.08 -58.91 -26.26
N ALA A 177 -28.39 -58.65 -26.18
CA ALA A 177 -29.30 -58.75 -27.32
C ALA A 177 -29.03 -57.64 -28.36
N SER A 178 -28.65 -56.45 -27.90
CA SER A 178 -28.21 -55.30 -28.70
C SER A 178 -26.84 -54.79 -28.21
N PRO A 179 -26.01 -54.16 -29.07
CA PRO A 179 -24.74 -53.55 -28.64
C PRO A 179 -24.88 -52.52 -27.50
N GLU A 180 -26.04 -51.87 -27.38
CA GLU A 180 -26.32 -50.86 -26.34
C GLU A 180 -26.76 -51.48 -25.00
N ASP A 181 -27.15 -52.76 -24.99
CA ASP A 181 -27.62 -53.43 -23.79
C ASP A 181 -26.47 -53.88 -22.89
N PRO A 182 -26.66 -53.85 -21.55
CA PRO A 182 -25.69 -54.44 -20.64
C PRO A 182 -25.60 -55.95 -20.87
N THR A 183 -24.40 -56.50 -20.71
CA THR A 183 -24.18 -57.95 -20.77
C THR A 183 -25.01 -58.64 -19.68
N PRO A 184 -25.82 -59.67 -20.02
CA PRO A 184 -26.66 -60.37 -19.05
C PRO A 184 -25.86 -60.91 -17.86
N ASP A 185 -26.40 -60.74 -16.66
CA ASP A 185 -25.79 -61.29 -15.44
C ASP A 185 -26.25 -62.73 -15.23
N ILE A 186 -25.49 -63.68 -15.76
CA ILE A 186 -25.80 -65.10 -15.65
C ILE A 186 -25.04 -65.77 -14.50
N GLN A 187 -25.70 -66.70 -13.82
CA GLN A 187 -25.01 -67.69 -13.01
C GLN A 187 -24.57 -68.83 -13.91
N GLY A 188 -23.26 -68.94 -14.13
CA GLY A 188 -22.70 -69.98 -14.97
C GLY A 188 -23.02 -71.39 -14.45
N HIS A 189 -23.16 -72.32 -15.38
CA HIS A 189 -23.54 -73.71 -15.12
C HIS A 189 -22.48 -74.64 -15.69
N VAL A 190 -22.18 -75.73 -14.97
CA VAL A 190 -21.32 -76.82 -15.39
C VAL A 190 -22.08 -77.78 -16.32
N PHE A 191 -21.45 -78.12 -17.44
CA PHE A 191 -21.91 -79.08 -18.42
C PHE A 191 -20.92 -80.22 -18.56
N CYS A 192 -21.45 -81.43 -18.74
CA CYS A 192 -20.72 -82.55 -19.32
C CYS A 192 -21.50 -82.97 -20.57
N PHE A 193 -21.34 -82.16 -21.62
CA PHE A 193 -22.18 -82.08 -22.84
C PHE A 193 -23.61 -81.60 -22.61
N LEU A 194 -24.28 -82.14 -21.61
CA LEU A 194 -25.58 -81.68 -21.11
C LEU A 194 -25.39 -80.96 -19.77
N PRO A 195 -26.30 -80.03 -19.42
CA PRO A 195 -26.25 -79.38 -18.11
C PRO A 195 -26.39 -80.43 -17.01
N LEU A 196 -25.56 -80.33 -15.97
CA LEU A 196 -25.75 -81.15 -14.77
C LEU A 196 -27.05 -80.72 -14.06
N PRO A 197 -27.66 -81.55 -13.19
CA PRO A 197 -28.89 -81.16 -12.49
C PRO A 197 -28.69 -79.87 -11.69
N VAL A 198 -29.64 -78.93 -11.79
CA VAL A 198 -29.57 -77.60 -11.15
C VAL A 198 -29.64 -77.74 -9.63
N GLN A 199 -28.48 -77.89 -9.00
CA GLN A 199 -28.27 -77.82 -7.55
C GLN A 199 -27.21 -76.75 -7.29
N LYS A 200 -27.15 -76.18 -6.07
CA LYS A 200 -26.11 -75.19 -5.70
C LYS A 200 -24.68 -75.65 -6.03
N THR A 201 -24.46 -76.96 -6.09
CA THR A 201 -23.18 -77.63 -6.40
C THR A 201 -22.83 -77.73 -7.89
N SER A 202 -23.75 -77.40 -8.80
CA SER A 202 -23.56 -77.47 -10.25
C SER A 202 -23.28 -76.09 -10.87
N LEU A 203 -23.46 -75.01 -10.11
CA LEU A 203 -23.15 -73.65 -10.54
C LEU A 203 -21.63 -73.43 -10.55
N THR A 204 -21.12 -72.74 -11.57
CA THR A 204 -19.67 -72.49 -11.72
C THR A 204 -19.18 -71.38 -10.78
N GLY A 205 -20.08 -70.50 -10.33
CA GLY A 205 -19.72 -69.24 -9.66
C GLY A 205 -19.06 -68.22 -10.61
N LEU A 206 -19.01 -68.53 -11.92
CA LEU A 206 -18.48 -67.69 -12.98
C LEU A 206 -19.64 -67.07 -13.77
N PRO A 207 -19.47 -65.88 -14.38
CA PRO A 207 -20.44 -65.31 -15.32
C PRO A 207 -20.41 -66.02 -16.70
N VAL A 208 -20.01 -67.28 -16.74
CA VAL A 208 -19.86 -68.11 -17.95
C VAL A 208 -20.23 -69.56 -17.67
N HIS A 209 -20.85 -70.20 -18.65
CA HIS A 209 -21.08 -71.64 -18.63
C HIS A 209 -19.78 -72.37 -18.99
N VAL A 210 -19.53 -73.50 -18.33
CA VAL A 210 -18.32 -74.30 -18.51
C VAL A 210 -18.72 -75.71 -18.89
N ASN A 211 -18.23 -76.20 -20.02
CA ASN A 211 -18.36 -77.56 -20.46
C ASN A 211 -17.02 -78.28 -20.41
N GLY A 212 -17.02 -79.55 -20.04
CA GLY A 212 -15.83 -80.38 -20.11
C GLY A 212 -16.18 -81.85 -20.09
N PHE A 213 -15.27 -82.68 -20.58
CA PHE A 213 -15.34 -84.12 -20.38
C PHE A 213 -15.02 -84.46 -18.92
N PHE A 214 -15.89 -84.10 -17.98
CA PHE A 214 -15.64 -84.31 -16.55
C PHE A 214 -15.92 -85.76 -16.14
N ALA A 215 -15.05 -86.32 -15.31
CA ALA A 215 -15.42 -87.49 -14.53
C ALA A 215 -16.46 -87.08 -13.48
N LEU A 216 -17.61 -87.77 -13.46
CA LEU A 216 -18.73 -87.47 -12.57
C LEU A 216 -18.80 -88.42 -11.38
N SER A 217 -19.55 -88.03 -10.35
CA SER A 217 -19.92 -88.87 -9.21
C SER A 217 -20.73 -90.11 -9.63
N GLN A 218 -20.90 -91.10 -8.73
CA GLN A 218 -21.67 -92.31 -9.02
C GLN A 218 -23.13 -92.02 -9.44
N ASN A 219 -23.78 -91.02 -8.82
CA ASN A 219 -25.12 -90.57 -9.19
C ASN A 219 -25.12 -89.61 -10.40
N ARG A 220 -23.96 -89.33 -11.00
CA ARG A 220 -23.72 -88.46 -12.15
C ARG A 220 -24.29 -87.05 -12.02
N ARG A 221 -24.39 -86.54 -10.79
CA ARG A 221 -24.98 -85.22 -10.51
C ARG A 221 -23.96 -84.09 -10.34
N TYR A 222 -22.70 -84.42 -10.05
CA TYR A 222 -21.64 -83.43 -9.82
C TYR A 222 -20.29 -83.93 -10.34
N ILE A 223 -19.36 -83.01 -10.58
CA ILE A 223 -17.96 -83.31 -10.91
C ILE A 223 -17.35 -84.12 -9.76
N LYS A 224 -16.68 -85.22 -10.08
CA LYS A 224 -15.97 -86.05 -9.09
C LYS A 224 -14.83 -85.23 -8.48
N THR A 225 -14.93 -84.96 -7.18
CA THR A 225 -13.88 -84.34 -6.35
C THR A 225 -13.28 -85.39 -5.41
N PRO A 226 -12.07 -85.17 -4.87
CA PRO A 226 -11.54 -86.04 -3.83
C PRO A 226 -12.42 -85.99 -2.57
N ASN A 227 -12.41 -87.06 -1.78
CA ASN A 227 -13.07 -87.09 -0.47
C ASN A 227 -12.17 -86.46 0.62
N ALA A 228 -12.74 -86.11 1.78
CA ALA A 228 -12.02 -85.42 2.86
C ALA A 228 -10.69 -86.10 3.28
N GLU A 229 -10.68 -87.43 3.37
CA GLU A 229 -9.45 -88.21 3.67
C GLU A 229 -8.40 -88.08 2.56
N GLN A 230 -8.83 -88.06 1.29
CA GLN A 230 -7.93 -87.92 0.14
C GLN A 230 -7.39 -86.49 0.01
N GLU A 231 -8.18 -85.49 0.40
CA GLU A 231 -7.75 -84.09 0.51
C GLU A 231 -6.72 -83.91 1.63
N ASP A 232 -6.99 -84.44 2.83
CA ASP A 232 -6.09 -84.37 3.97
C ASP A 232 -4.73 -85.04 3.69
N LEU A 233 -4.74 -86.22 3.07
CA LEU A 233 -3.51 -86.93 2.67
C LEU A 233 -2.72 -86.18 1.59
N ALA A 234 -3.40 -85.48 0.68
CA ALA A 234 -2.75 -84.70 -0.37
C ALA A 234 -2.17 -83.36 0.12
N GLU A 235 -2.82 -82.71 1.09
CA GLU A 235 -2.41 -81.40 1.61
C GLU A 235 -1.44 -81.49 2.80
N LYS A 236 -1.62 -82.44 3.72
CA LYS A 236 -0.78 -82.56 4.93
C LYS A 236 0.42 -83.46 4.75
N GLU A 237 0.30 -84.54 3.97
CA GLU A 237 1.36 -85.55 3.80
C GLU A 237 2.09 -85.49 2.44
N GLY A 238 1.67 -84.58 1.55
CA GLY A 238 2.29 -84.40 0.22
C GLY A 238 2.14 -85.61 -0.72
N ARG A 239 1.25 -86.57 -0.41
CA ARG A 239 1.01 -87.75 -1.26
C ARG A 239 0.23 -87.36 -2.52
N GLN A 240 0.71 -87.81 -3.69
CA GLN A 240 0.04 -87.55 -4.97
C GLN A 240 -1.28 -88.34 -5.07
N LEU A 241 -2.33 -87.67 -5.55
CA LEU A 241 -3.58 -88.30 -5.96
C LEU A 241 -3.30 -89.37 -7.04
N THR A 242 -3.67 -90.62 -6.79
CA THR A 242 -3.45 -91.74 -7.71
C THR A 242 -4.66 -92.04 -8.60
N ASP A 243 -5.85 -91.56 -8.24
CA ASP A 243 -7.07 -91.73 -9.04
C ASP A 243 -6.98 -90.89 -10.32
N LYS A 244 -6.84 -91.58 -11.46
CA LYS A 244 -6.71 -90.97 -12.79
C LYS A 244 -7.89 -90.05 -13.15
N SER A 245 -9.10 -90.38 -12.70
CA SER A 245 -10.30 -89.58 -12.97
C SER A 245 -10.32 -88.26 -12.18
N LEU A 246 -9.71 -88.24 -10.98
CA LEU A 246 -9.53 -87.02 -10.19
C LEU A 246 -8.41 -86.14 -10.75
N LEU A 247 -7.29 -86.75 -11.16
CA LEU A 247 -6.19 -86.04 -11.84
C LEU A 247 -6.67 -85.40 -13.16
N TRP A 248 -7.52 -86.09 -13.90
CA TRP A 248 -8.14 -85.58 -15.12
C TRP A 248 -8.96 -84.31 -14.87
N ASN A 249 -9.92 -84.37 -13.92
CA ASN A 249 -10.72 -83.20 -13.57
C ASN A 249 -9.85 -82.03 -13.09
N LYS A 250 -8.81 -82.32 -12.30
CA LYS A 250 -7.83 -81.30 -11.88
C LYS A 250 -7.15 -80.63 -13.07
N CYS A 251 -6.65 -81.40 -14.04
CA CYS A 251 -6.04 -80.87 -15.26
C CYS A 251 -7.00 -79.98 -16.05
N LEU A 252 -8.26 -80.39 -16.21
CA LEU A 252 -9.26 -79.59 -16.90
C LEU A 252 -9.53 -78.25 -16.20
N LEU A 253 -9.67 -78.28 -14.86
CA LEU A 253 -9.99 -77.11 -14.04
C LEU A 253 -8.81 -76.13 -13.88
N GLU A 254 -7.59 -76.64 -13.74
CA GLU A 254 -6.40 -75.80 -13.47
C GLU A 254 -5.66 -75.35 -14.74
N GLU A 255 -5.80 -76.07 -15.87
CA GLU A 255 -5.05 -75.74 -17.10
C GLU A 255 -5.95 -75.41 -18.30
N ALA A 256 -6.88 -76.30 -18.65
CA ALA A 256 -7.64 -76.18 -19.89
C ALA A 256 -8.70 -75.08 -19.84
N ILE A 257 -9.55 -75.08 -18.80
CA ILE A 257 -10.63 -74.10 -18.61
C ILE A 257 -10.09 -72.67 -18.47
N PRO A 258 -9.05 -72.39 -17.66
CA PRO A 258 -8.47 -71.05 -17.55
C PRO A 258 -7.98 -70.48 -18.89
N ARG A 259 -7.34 -71.32 -19.73
CA ARG A 259 -6.89 -70.93 -21.08
C ARG A 259 -8.04 -70.68 -22.04
N ALA A 260 -9.06 -71.54 -22.03
CA ALA A 260 -10.26 -71.37 -22.84
C ALA A 260 -10.99 -70.08 -22.45
N TYR A 261 -11.14 -69.84 -21.15
CA TYR A 261 -11.77 -68.64 -20.61
C TYR A 261 -11.00 -67.36 -20.97
N ALA A 262 -9.67 -67.35 -20.77
CA ALA A 262 -8.84 -66.22 -21.15
C ALA A 262 -8.91 -65.93 -22.65
N THR A 263 -8.94 -66.97 -23.50
CA THR A 263 -9.07 -66.83 -24.96
C THR A 263 -10.43 -66.23 -25.35
N MET A 264 -11.52 -66.75 -24.77
CA MET A 264 -12.86 -66.21 -25.00
C MET A 264 -12.95 -64.73 -24.59
N LEU A 265 -12.38 -64.36 -23.44
CA LEU A 265 -12.37 -62.97 -22.98
C LEU A 265 -11.59 -62.05 -23.94
N MET A 266 -10.43 -62.48 -24.44
CA MET A 266 -9.66 -61.72 -25.43
C MET A 266 -10.43 -61.54 -26.75
N GLU A 267 -11.14 -62.57 -27.19
CA GLU A 267 -11.98 -62.49 -28.38
C GLU A 267 -13.14 -61.51 -28.18
N ALA A 268 -13.78 -61.53 -27.01
CA ALA A 268 -14.84 -60.59 -26.64
C ALA A 268 -14.34 -59.13 -26.60
N ILE A 269 -13.14 -58.89 -26.08
CA ILE A 269 -12.47 -57.57 -26.09
C ILE A 269 -12.17 -57.13 -27.53
N THR A 270 -11.62 -58.03 -28.35
CA THR A 270 -11.18 -57.72 -29.73
C THR A 270 -12.36 -57.40 -30.66
N ARG A 271 -13.44 -58.19 -30.56
CA ARG A 271 -14.64 -58.01 -31.37
C ARG A 271 -15.53 -56.84 -30.93
N LYS A 272 -15.15 -56.08 -29.90
CA LYS A 272 -15.95 -54.99 -29.30
C LYS A 272 -17.39 -55.39 -28.96
N VAL A 273 -17.65 -56.68 -28.70
CA VAL A 273 -19.00 -57.21 -28.43
C VAL A 273 -19.57 -56.66 -27.12
N THR A 274 -18.72 -56.07 -26.29
CA THR A 274 -19.07 -55.36 -25.07
C THR A 274 -18.87 -53.86 -25.28
N MET A 275 -19.83 -53.17 -25.87
CA MET A 275 -19.83 -51.69 -25.97
C MET A 275 -20.26 -51.02 -24.64
N CYS A 276 -20.01 -51.65 -23.50
CA CYS A 276 -19.96 -50.96 -22.21
C CYS A 276 -18.50 -50.58 -21.94
N GLN A 277 -18.14 -49.32 -22.16
CA GLN A 277 -16.79 -48.76 -22.03
C GLN A 277 -16.11 -48.93 -20.65
N GLN A 278 -16.57 -49.76 -19.71
CA GLN A 278 -15.88 -49.84 -18.41
C GLN A 278 -15.71 -51.19 -17.71
N ARG A 279 -16.44 -52.30 -17.97
CA ARG A 279 -16.39 -53.44 -17.00
C ARG A 279 -16.45 -54.89 -17.51
N PRO A 280 -15.83 -55.31 -18.63
CA PRO A 280 -15.66 -56.74 -18.91
C PRO A 280 -14.71 -57.42 -17.90
N PHE A 281 -13.43 -57.00 -17.87
CA PHE A 281 -12.39 -57.66 -17.08
C PHE A 281 -12.69 -57.68 -15.58
N THR A 282 -13.16 -56.55 -15.02
CA THR A 282 -13.46 -56.43 -13.59
C THR A 282 -14.56 -57.38 -13.12
N LYS A 283 -15.58 -57.64 -13.95
CA LYS A 283 -16.69 -58.57 -13.62
C LYS A 283 -16.24 -60.02 -13.77
N HIS A 284 -15.43 -60.32 -14.77
CA HIS A 284 -14.79 -61.64 -14.95
C HIS A 284 -13.70 -61.93 -13.90
N CYS A 285 -13.27 -60.95 -13.11
CA CYS A 285 -12.37 -61.13 -11.96
C CYS A 285 -13.08 -61.19 -10.59
N GLN A 286 -14.38 -60.91 -10.50
CA GLN A 286 -15.19 -60.91 -9.25
C GLN A 286 -15.50 -62.30 -8.68
N ILE A 287 -14.76 -63.33 -9.07
CA ILE A 287 -15.17 -64.72 -8.85
C ILE A 287 -14.88 -65.16 -7.42
N SER A 288 -15.93 -65.64 -6.73
CA SER A 288 -15.82 -66.56 -5.61
C SER A 288 -15.72 -67.99 -6.13
N THR A 289 -14.79 -68.78 -5.61
CA THR A 289 -14.54 -70.20 -5.94
C THR A 289 -15.79 -71.07 -5.75
N VAL A 290 -16.39 -71.59 -6.85
CA VAL A 290 -17.48 -72.60 -6.77
C VAL A 290 -17.23 -73.83 -7.67
N LEU A 291 -16.09 -73.95 -8.35
CA LEU A 291 -15.74 -75.17 -9.11
C LEU A 291 -14.99 -76.23 -8.30
N THR A 292 -14.51 -75.91 -7.10
CA THR A 292 -13.74 -76.82 -6.24
C THR A 292 -14.22 -76.73 -4.80
N LYS A 293 -14.62 -77.85 -4.18
CA LYS A 293 -14.84 -77.93 -2.72
C LYS A 293 -13.54 -77.76 -1.93
N SER A 294 -12.39 -77.95 -2.60
CA SER A 294 -11.05 -77.99 -2.02
C SER A 294 -10.38 -76.63 -1.80
N GLY A 295 -11.09 -75.50 -1.92
CA GLY A 295 -10.53 -74.17 -1.61
C GLY A 295 -9.35 -73.71 -2.49
N LYS A 296 -8.91 -74.49 -3.48
CA LYS A 296 -7.86 -74.11 -4.43
C LYS A 296 -8.41 -73.18 -5.49
N ASP A 297 -7.76 -72.03 -5.58
CA ASP A 297 -8.28 -70.87 -6.27
C ASP A 297 -8.04 -70.93 -7.79
N CYS A 298 -9.05 -71.33 -8.57
CA CYS A 298 -9.00 -71.29 -10.04
C CYS A 298 -8.76 -69.87 -10.62
N ARG A 299 -8.82 -68.79 -9.80
CA ARG A 299 -8.43 -67.43 -10.22
C ARG A 299 -6.95 -67.35 -10.59
N ILE A 300 -6.10 -68.13 -9.92
CA ILE A 300 -4.64 -68.08 -10.06
C ILE A 300 -4.22 -68.41 -11.52
N PRO A 301 -4.56 -69.60 -12.08
CA PRO A 301 -4.18 -69.94 -13.45
C PRO A 301 -4.84 -69.06 -14.52
N PHE A 302 -6.05 -68.56 -14.29
CA PHE A 302 -6.72 -67.65 -15.23
C PHE A 302 -6.03 -66.29 -15.30
N LEU A 303 -5.72 -65.70 -14.14
CA LEU A 303 -5.05 -64.41 -14.06
C LEU A 303 -3.64 -64.48 -14.65
N SER A 304 -2.89 -65.56 -14.42
CA SER A 304 -1.57 -65.75 -15.04
C SER A 304 -1.64 -65.75 -16.58
N CYS A 305 -2.71 -66.30 -17.17
CA CYS A 305 -2.97 -66.26 -18.61
C CYS A 305 -3.36 -64.86 -19.13
N CYS A 306 -3.85 -63.97 -18.27
CA CYS A 306 -4.38 -62.66 -18.65
C CYS A 306 -3.40 -61.51 -18.38
N VAL A 307 -2.56 -61.57 -17.34
CA VAL A 307 -1.71 -60.46 -16.87
C VAL A 307 -0.76 -59.91 -17.94
N ARG A 308 -0.30 -60.74 -18.89
CA ARG A 308 0.58 -60.31 -20.01
C ARG A 308 -0.18 -59.79 -21.25
N LYS A 309 -1.51 -59.71 -21.19
CA LYS A 309 -2.36 -59.31 -22.33
C LYS A 309 -2.90 -57.89 -22.12
N LYS A 310 -3.46 -57.29 -23.18
CA LYS A 310 -4.11 -55.98 -23.13
C LYS A 310 -5.51 -56.11 -22.53
N ILE A 311 -5.59 -56.13 -21.21
CA ILE A 311 -6.80 -56.46 -20.43
C ILE A 311 -7.25 -55.34 -19.49
N ILE A 312 -6.50 -54.25 -19.36
CA ILE A 312 -6.87 -53.09 -18.53
C ILE A 312 -7.32 -51.97 -19.45
N TYR A 313 -8.54 -51.49 -19.25
CA TYR A 313 -9.08 -50.36 -20.01
C TYR A 313 -8.69 -49.04 -19.36
N THR A 314 -8.23 -48.08 -20.17
CA THR A 314 -8.11 -46.67 -19.78
C THR A 314 -8.93 -45.81 -20.74
N PRO A 315 -9.68 -44.81 -20.22
CA PRO A 315 -10.40 -43.86 -21.07
C PRO A 315 -9.48 -42.83 -21.75
N ALA A 316 -8.18 -42.82 -21.43
CA ALA A 316 -7.22 -41.91 -22.07
C ALA A 316 -7.17 -42.09 -23.60
N HIS A 317 -6.97 -40.99 -24.33
CA HIS A 317 -6.95 -40.96 -25.81
C HIS A 317 -8.19 -41.54 -26.50
N GLY A 318 -9.39 -41.36 -25.92
CA GLY A 318 -10.63 -41.87 -26.50
C GLY A 318 -10.89 -43.36 -26.26
N GLY A 319 -10.14 -43.98 -25.34
CA GLY A 319 -10.37 -45.35 -24.88
C GLY A 319 -9.45 -46.39 -25.53
N LYS A 320 -8.66 -47.11 -24.71
CA LYS A 320 -7.79 -48.19 -25.18
C LYS A 320 -7.54 -49.25 -24.10
N TRP A 321 -7.20 -50.45 -24.56
CA TRP A 321 -6.80 -51.58 -23.71
C TRP A 321 -5.28 -51.68 -23.64
N LEU A 322 -4.75 -51.78 -22.43
CA LEU A 322 -3.31 -51.79 -22.15
C LEU A 322 -2.90 -53.01 -21.31
N ASN A 323 -1.61 -53.33 -21.38
CA ASN A 323 -0.95 -54.21 -20.41
C ASN A 323 -0.83 -53.46 -19.07
N VAL A 324 -0.83 -54.20 -17.97
CA VAL A 324 -0.65 -53.73 -16.61
C VAL A 324 0.57 -52.80 -16.46
N GLU A 325 1.68 -53.08 -17.17
CA GLU A 325 2.93 -52.31 -17.10
C GLU A 325 2.85 -50.89 -17.68
N HIS A 326 1.84 -50.59 -18.51
CA HIS A 326 1.70 -49.30 -19.22
C HIS A 326 0.61 -48.39 -18.62
N VAL A 327 0.09 -48.74 -17.43
CA VAL A 327 -1.04 -48.08 -16.77
C VAL A 327 -0.59 -47.45 -15.47
N ILE A 328 -1.10 -46.25 -15.18
CA ILE A 328 -0.96 -45.60 -13.87
C ILE A 328 -2.20 -45.92 -13.04
N PHE A 329 -2.04 -46.60 -11.92
CA PHE A 329 -3.15 -47.02 -11.07
C PHE A 329 -3.49 -45.97 -9.99
N ASP A 330 -4.78 -45.76 -9.78
CA ASP A 330 -5.33 -44.81 -8.79
C ASP A 330 -5.39 -45.38 -7.36
N ARG A 331 -4.30 -46.03 -6.93
CA ARG A 331 -4.14 -46.58 -5.57
C ARG A 331 -3.92 -45.46 -4.55
N LEU A 332 -5.00 -44.76 -4.26
CA LEU A 332 -5.07 -43.60 -3.38
C LEU A 332 -5.71 -43.98 -2.04
N GLU A 333 -5.36 -43.27 -0.98
CA GLU A 333 -5.98 -43.44 0.34
C GLU A 333 -7.42 -42.91 0.35
N GLU A 334 -8.22 -43.31 1.35
CA GLU A 334 -9.64 -42.93 1.44
C GLU A 334 -9.86 -41.40 1.50
N ASN A 335 -8.89 -40.66 2.05
CA ASN A 335 -8.92 -39.20 2.18
C ASN A 335 -8.34 -38.45 0.96
N ASP A 336 -7.75 -39.15 -0.02
CA ASP A 336 -7.17 -38.52 -1.19
C ASP A 336 -8.26 -38.18 -2.22
N PRO A 337 -8.12 -37.07 -2.98
CA PRO A 337 -9.15 -36.61 -3.93
C PRO A 337 -9.14 -37.43 -5.22
N LYS A 338 -9.55 -38.71 -5.11
CA LYS A 338 -9.44 -39.73 -6.17
C LYS A 338 -10.05 -39.31 -7.50
N GLU A 339 -11.29 -38.85 -7.48
CA GLU A 339 -12.00 -38.46 -8.71
C GLU A 339 -11.32 -37.28 -9.41
N LEU A 340 -10.87 -36.29 -8.64
CA LEU A 340 -10.13 -35.14 -9.16
C LEU A 340 -8.80 -35.56 -9.79
N LEU A 341 -8.01 -36.39 -9.09
CA LEU A 341 -6.71 -36.85 -9.57
C LEU A 341 -6.83 -37.67 -10.85
N VAL A 342 -7.79 -38.58 -10.93
CA VAL A 342 -8.07 -39.35 -12.15
C VAL A 342 -8.45 -38.40 -13.30
N ARG A 343 -9.34 -37.44 -13.07
CA ARG A 343 -9.76 -36.47 -14.10
C ARG A 343 -8.60 -35.60 -14.60
N VAL A 344 -7.75 -35.11 -13.69
CA VAL A 344 -6.58 -34.29 -14.01
C VAL A 344 -5.55 -35.08 -14.82
N PHE A 345 -5.27 -36.32 -14.43
CA PHE A 345 -4.34 -37.17 -15.17
C PHE A 345 -4.89 -37.54 -16.57
N LEU A 346 -6.19 -37.81 -16.70
CA LEU A 346 -6.81 -38.04 -17.99
C LEU A 346 -6.76 -36.80 -18.88
N ALA A 347 -6.98 -35.60 -18.33
CA ALA A 347 -6.82 -34.34 -19.05
C ALA A 347 -5.36 -34.08 -19.47
N ALA A 348 -4.39 -34.60 -18.74
CA ALA A 348 -2.97 -34.63 -19.09
C ALA A 348 -2.58 -35.79 -20.04
N ASN A 349 -3.57 -36.49 -20.63
CA ASN A 349 -3.39 -37.64 -21.52
C ASN A 349 -2.58 -38.80 -20.91
N GLN A 350 -2.62 -38.97 -19.58
CA GLN A 350 -1.97 -40.08 -18.90
C GLN A 350 -2.86 -41.32 -18.90
N ASN A 351 -2.25 -42.51 -19.05
CA ASN A 351 -2.95 -43.80 -19.09
C ASN A 351 -3.42 -44.25 -17.69
N VAL A 352 -4.32 -43.50 -17.06
CA VAL A 352 -4.85 -43.84 -15.74
C VAL A 352 -5.99 -44.85 -15.86
N ALA A 353 -6.01 -45.82 -14.95
CA ALA A 353 -7.14 -46.75 -14.82
C ALA A 353 -7.46 -47.04 -13.35
N SER A 354 -8.74 -47.24 -13.09
CA SER A 354 -9.27 -47.62 -11.78
C SER A 354 -9.56 -49.12 -11.74
N LEU A 355 -9.00 -49.82 -10.74
CA LEU A 355 -9.28 -51.24 -10.52
C LEU A 355 -10.00 -51.47 -9.18
N PRO A 356 -11.03 -52.32 -9.13
CA PRO A 356 -11.58 -52.79 -7.87
C PRO A 356 -10.51 -53.48 -7.01
N GLU A 357 -10.63 -53.36 -5.69
CA GLU A 357 -9.60 -53.82 -4.75
C GLU A 357 -9.25 -55.31 -4.89
N HIS A 358 -10.26 -56.17 -5.09
CA HIS A 358 -10.05 -57.60 -5.28
C HIS A 358 -9.24 -57.92 -6.56
N VAL A 359 -9.46 -57.18 -7.65
CA VAL A 359 -8.69 -57.33 -8.90
C VAL A 359 -7.26 -56.84 -8.70
N SER A 360 -7.10 -55.69 -8.04
CA SER A 360 -5.80 -55.11 -7.71
C SER A 360 -4.94 -56.05 -6.85
N LYS A 361 -5.54 -56.69 -5.83
CA LYS A 361 -4.90 -57.73 -5.01
C LYS A 361 -4.52 -58.95 -5.85
N ALA A 362 -5.43 -59.42 -6.69
CA ALA A 362 -5.21 -60.62 -7.50
C ALA A 362 -4.09 -60.43 -8.55
N VAL A 363 -4.02 -59.27 -9.20
CA VAL A 363 -2.95 -58.92 -10.14
C VAL A 363 -1.60 -58.79 -9.42
N SER A 364 -1.60 -58.29 -8.17
CA SER A 364 -0.37 -58.10 -7.40
C SER A 364 0.38 -59.39 -7.04
N PHE A 365 -0.28 -60.56 -7.09
CA PHE A 365 0.39 -61.86 -6.93
C PHE A 365 1.31 -62.22 -8.11
N TYR A 366 1.10 -61.63 -9.28
CA TYR A 366 1.83 -61.98 -10.52
C TYR A 366 2.75 -60.89 -11.03
N THR A 367 2.39 -59.62 -10.77
CA THR A 367 3.17 -58.47 -11.24
C THR A 367 3.05 -57.31 -10.26
N THR A 368 4.13 -56.53 -10.15
CA THR A 368 4.17 -55.34 -9.31
C THR A 368 3.51 -54.15 -10.01
N LEU A 369 2.47 -53.57 -9.40
CA LEU A 369 1.83 -52.35 -9.88
C LEU A 369 2.68 -51.12 -9.48
N ASN A 370 3.85 -50.95 -10.10
CA ASN A 370 4.84 -49.94 -9.67
C ASN A 370 4.44 -48.50 -10.01
N THR A 371 3.61 -48.30 -11.03
CA THR A 371 3.16 -46.99 -11.48
C THR A 371 1.82 -46.65 -10.84
N VAL A 372 1.87 -45.96 -9.70
CA VAL A 372 0.70 -45.46 -8.97
C VAL A 372 0.70 -43.94 -8.92
N ILE A 373 -0.48 -43.34 -8.72
CA ILE A 373 -0.59 -41.89 -8.48
C ILE A 373 0.02 -41.58 -7.11
N THR A 374 1.23 -41.00 -7.10
CA THR A 374 1.88 -40.45 -5.91
C THR A 374 1.94 -38.92 -6.00
N PRO A 375 2.21 -38.21 -4.89
CA PRO A 375 2.48 -36.77 -4.93
C PRO A 375 3.60 -36.41 -5.92
N SER A 376 4.70 -37.16 -5.95
CA SER A 376 5.80 -36.95 -6.90
C SER A 376 5.42 -37.11 -8.36
N VAL A 377 4.68 -38.18 -8.71
CA VAL A 377 4.18 -38.39 -10.09
C VAL A 377 3.18 -37.30 -10.46
N ALA A 378 2.29 -36.91 -9.54
CA ALA A 378 1.36 -35.80 -9.77
C ALA A 378 2.10 -34.50 -10.07
N ARG A 379 3.10 -34.13 -9.26
CA ARG A 379 3.93 -32.93 -9.53
C ARG A 379 4.57 -32.97 -10.92
N LEU A 380 5.13 -34.11 -11.34
CA LEU A 380 5.72 -34.27 -12.67
C LEU A 380 4.69 -34.05 -13.79
N VAL A 381 3.55 -34.75 -13.73
CA VAL A 381 2.48 -34.66 -14.75
C VAL A 381 1.93 -33.24 -14.86
N LEU A 382 1.71 -32.57 -13.73
CA LEU A 382 1.21 -31.20 -13.70
C LEU A 382 2.20 -30.21 -14.32
N LYS A 383 3.50 -30.39 -14.11
CA LYS A 383 4.54 -29.54 -14.72
C LYS A 383 4.62 -29.73 -16.24
N GLU A 384 4.55 -30.97 -16.70
CA GLU A 384 4.59 -31.28 -18.14
C GLU A 384 3.32 -30.83 -18.87
N ASN A 385 2.17 -30.79 -18.16
CA ASN A 385 0.87 -30.49 -18.76
C ASN A 385 0.07 -29.43 -17.97
N PRO A 386 0.48 -28.15 -17.92
CA PRO A 386 -0.17 -27.14 -17.06
C PRO A 386 -1.67 -26.91 -17.34
N LEU A 387 -2.11 -27.13 -18.58
CA LEU A 387 -3.50 -26.95 -18.99
C LEU A 387 -4.47 -27.91 -18.28
N CYS A 388 -4.01 -29.05 -17.76
CA CYS A 388 -4.88 -30.04 -17.12
C CYS A 388 -5.48 -29.57 -15.78
N TYR A 389 -4.91 -28.55 -15.14
CA TYR A 389 -5.36 -28.06 -13.83
C TYR A 389 -5.59 -26.54 -13.74
N ARG A 390 -5.18 -25.76 -14.75
CA ARG A 390 -5.34 -24.29 -14.75
C ARG A 390 -6.79 -23.83 -14.58
N ASN A 391 -7.73 -24.52 -15.23
CA ASN A 391 -9.16 -24.18 -15.24
C ASN A 391 -9.96 -24.84 -14.10
N LEU A 392 -9.30 -25.46 -13.13
CA LEU A 392 -9.97 -26.02 -11.95
C LEU A 392 -10.50 -24.90 -11.05
N SER A 393 -11.57 -25.21 -10.32
CA SER A 393 -12.10 -24.32 -9.27
C SER A 393 -11.09 -24.15 -8.12
N ARG A 394 -11.24 -23.08 -7.33
CA ARG A 394 -10.39 -22.84 -6.15
C ARG A 394 -10.34 -24.05 -5.22
N MET A 395 -11.49 -24.65 -4.90
CA MET A 395 -11.56 -25.82 -4.01
C MET A 395 -10.78 -27.02 -4.57
N GLU A 396 -10.90 -27.28 -5.88
CA GLU A 396 -10.17 -28.36 -6.54
C GLU A 396 -8.66 -28.10 -6.57
N LYS A 397 -8.23 -26.86 -6.82
CA LYS A 397 -6.81 -26.48 -6.74
C LYS A 397 -6.24 -26.68 -5.32
N LEU A 398 -7.01 -26.35 -4.28
CA LEU A 398 -6.61 -26.59 -2.88
C LEU A 398 -6.52 -28.08 -2.54
N LEU A 399 -7.46 -28.91 -3.03
CA LEU A 399 -7.39 -30.37 -2.86
C LEU A 399 -6.16 -30.95 -3.57
N LEU A 400 -5.86 -30.48 -4.77
CA LEU A 400 -4.67 -30.88 -5.53
C LEU A 400 -3.39 -30.44 -4.82
N LEU A 401 -3.35 -29.20 -4.32
CA LEU A 401 -2.24 -28.68 -3.51
C LEU A 401 -2.01 -29.53 -2.25
N LYS A 402 -3.08 -29.84 -1.52
CA LYS A 402 -3.04 -30.70 -0.32
C LYS A 402 -2.44 -32.07 -0.63
N PHE A 403 -2.77 -32.64 -1.78
CA PHE A 403 -2.20 -33.92 -2.21
C PHE A 403 -0.71 -33.80 -2.58
N VAL A 404 -0.31 -32.80 -3.36
CA VAL A 404 1.10 -32.66 -3.78
C VAL A 404 2.04 -32.22 -2.66
N LEU A 405 1.52 -31.73 -1.52
CA LEU A 405 2.29 -31.40 -0.33
C LEU A 405 2.48 -32.59 0.63
N LYS A 406 1.78 -33.72 0.43
CA LYS A 406 1.68 -34.83 1.39
C LYS A 406 3.01 -35.54 1.72
N ASP A 407 4.02 -35.45 0.86
CA ASP A 407 5.31 -36.12 1.00
C ASP A 407 6.46 -35.19 1.43
N ASP A 408 6.15 -33.94 1.82
CA ASP A 408 7.09 -32.92 2.29
C ASP A 408 8.26 -32.60 1.34
N LYS A 409 8.14 -32.94 0.05
CA LYS A 409 9.15 -32.64 -1.00
C LYS A 409 8.92 -31.27 -1.63
N PHE A 410 9.11 -30.22 -0.85
CA PHE A 410 8.76 -28.85 -1.25
C PHE A 410 9.62 -28.27 -2.38
N SER A 411 10.88 -28.67 -2.53
CA SER A 411 11.75 -28.24 -3.64
C SER A 411 11.21 -28.66 -5.01
N GLU A 412 10.38 -29.70 -5.06
CA GLU A 412 9.75 -30.17 -6.28
C GLU A 412 8.47 -29.39 -6.63
N LEU A 413 8.04 -28.39 -5.84
CA LEU A 413 6.87 -27.57 -6.15
C LEU A 413 7.13 -26.55 -7.27
N LEU A 414 8.40 -26.19 -7.51
CA LEU A 414 8.79 -25.18 -8.49
C LEU A 414 8.15 -25.43 -9.87
N GLY A 415 7.50 -24.40 -10.42
CA GLY A 415 6.79 -24.42 -11.69
C GLY A 415 5.29 -24.75 -11.59
N LEU A 416 4.78 -25.16 -10.43
CA LEU A 416 3.35 -25.45 -10.24
C LEU A 416 2.55 -24.17 -9.91
N GLU A 417 1.49 -23.89 -10.67
CA GLU A 417 0.56 -22.76 -10.50
C GLU A 417 -0.51 -23.06 -9.44
N LEU A 418 -0.04 -23.42 -8.24
CA LEU A 418 -0.85 -23.88 -7.11
C LEU A 418 -0.56 -23.11 -5.81
N LEU A 419 0.24 -22.05 -5.81
CA LEU A 419 0.48 -21.23 -4.62
C LEU A 419 -0.69 -20.25 -4.43
N PRO A 420 -1.55 -20.41 -3.39
CA PRO A 420 -2.68 -19.51 -3.17
C PRO A 420 -2.19 -18.18 -2.58
N VAL A 421 -2.66 -17.07 -3.15
CA VAL A 421 -2.35 -15.71 -2.68
C VAL A 421 -3.62 -15.01 -2.21
N SER A 422 -3.48 -14.04 -1.29
CA SER A 422 -4.61 -13.48 -0.52
C SER A 422 -5.62 -12.68 -1.35
N ASN A 423 -5.34 -12.39 -2.62
CA ASN A 423 -6.33 -11.85 -3.57
C ASN A 423 -7.28 -12.91 -4.14
N GLY A 424 -7.15 -14.18 -3.72
CA GLY A 424 -7.98 -15.31 -4.14
C GLY A 424 -7.48 -16.04 -5.41
N LEU A 425 -6.39 -15.58 -6.02
CA LEU A 425 -5.78 -16.20 -7.19
C LEU A 425 -4.70 -17.23 -6.80
N PHE A 426 -4.18 -17.96 -7.80
CA PHE A 426 -3.06 -18.87 -7.65
C PHE A 426 -1.90 -18.41 -8.53
N VAL A 427 -0.69 -18.46 -7.99
CA VAL A 427 0.55 -18.15 -8.71
C VAL A 427 1.46 -19.38 -8.78
N SER A 428 2.47 -19.33 -9.64
CA SER A 428 3.47 -20.40 -9.74
C SER A 428 4.49 -20.35 -8.62
N PHE A 429 4.83 -21.49 -8.02
CA PHE A 429 6.01 -21.61 -7.17
C PHE A 429 7.27 -21.30 -7.98
N SER A 430 8.12 -20.41 -7.50
CA SER A 430 9.33 -19.94 -8.21
C SER A 430 10.48 -19.71 -7.23
N ASN A 431 11.72 -19.69 -7.74
CA ASN A 431 12.93 -19.36 -6.97
C ASN A 431 13.54 -18.00 -7.38
N SER A 432 13.10 -17.44 -8.50
CA SER A 432 13.56 -16.16 -9.06
C SER A 432 12.48 -15.07 -9.08
N GLY A 433 11.25 -15.42 -8.70
CA GLY A 433 10.13 -14.48 -8.65
C GLY A 433 10.18 -13.54 -7.45
N GLU A 434 9.29 -12.56 -7.45
CA GLU A 434 9.10 -11.68 -6.31
C GLU A 434 8.59 -12.46 -5.09
N ALA A 435 9.00 -12.01 -3.90
CA ALA A 435 8.64 -12.66 -2.64
C ALA A 435 7.12 -12.66 -2.39
N ILE A 436 6.60 -13.81 -1.94
CA ILE A 436 5.27 -13.96 -1.36
C ILE A 436 5.42 -14.11 0.15
N TYR A 437 4.73 -13.28 0.90
CA TYR A 437 4.93 -13.13 2.33
C TYR A 437 3.91 -13.93 3.13
N VAL A 438 4.40 -14.60 4.17
CA VAL A 438 3.60 -15.17 5.24
C VAL A 438 3.55 -14.15 6.38
N SER A 439 2.34 -13.73 6.76
CA SER A 439 2.14 -12.81 7.89
C SER A 439 2.44 -13.50 9.22
N SER A 440 2.81 -12.71 10.22
CA SER A 440 2.88 -13.15 11.62
C SER A 440 2.14 -12.15 12.51
N PRO A 441 1.81 -12.51 13.77
CA PRO A 441 1.29 -11.55 14.73
C PRO A 441 2.23 -10.36 14.95
N ASP A 442 3.54 -10.57 14.84
CA ASP A 442 4.56 -9.53 14.97
C ASP A 442 4.62 -8.63 13.73
N HIS A 443 4.36 -9.19 12.55
CA HIS A 443 4.41 -8.50 11.24
C HIS A 443 3.10 -8.75 10.46
N PRO A 444 1.98 -8.09 10.85
CA PRO A 444 0.67 -8.36 10.26
C PRO A 444 0.54 -7.76 8.85
N ARG A 445 -0.12 -8.49 7.95
CA ARG A 445 -0.38 -8.04 6.57
C ARG A 445 -1.22 -6.76 6.50
N GLY A 446 -2.02 -6.47 7.53
CA GLY A 446 -2.85 -5.26 7.61
C GLY A 446 -2.07 -3.94 7.53
N LEU A 447 -0.75 -3.96 7.76
CA LEU A 447 0.13 -2.80 7.59
C LEU A 447 0.30 -2.39 6.11
N LEU A 448 0.14 -3.34 5.19
CA LEU A 448 0.48 -3.22 3.79
C LEU A 448 -0.79 -3.36 2.92
N PRO A 449 -1.61 -2.30 2.83
CA PRO A 449 -2.82 -2.31 2.01
C PRO A 449 -2.50 -2.55 0.53
N SER A 450 -3.45 -3.05 -0.25
CA SER A 450 -3.31 -3.17 -1.72
C SER A 450 -2.20 -4.10 -2.27
N LEU A 451 -1.51 -4.86 -1.42
CA LEU A 451 -0.53 -5.88 -1.82
C LEU A 451 -1.06 -7.30 -1.65
N GLN A 452 -2.36 -7.53 -1.84
CA GLN A 452 -2.96 -8.85 -1.56
C GLN A 452 -2.38 -9.98 -2.45
N ASP A 453 -1.86 -9.64 -3.62
CA ASP A 453 -1.15 -10.56 -4.52
C ASP A 453 0.24 -10.99 -4.01
N ARG A 454 0.77 -10.29 -3.00
CA ARG A 454 2.09 -10.53 -2.39
C ARG A 454 2.02 -11.27 -1.06
N PHE A 455 0.84 -11.62 -0.59
CA PHE A 455 0.64 -12.35 0.67
C PHE A 455 0.05 -13.74 0.42
N LEU A 456 0.46 -14.71 1.23
CA LEU A 456 -0.13 -16.04 1.26
C LEU A 456 -1.62 -15.95 1.65
N ASP A 457 -2.47 -16.73 0.99
CA ASP A 457 -3.85 -16.89 1.40
C ASP A 457 -3.94 -17.67 2.71
N GLU A 458 -4.38 -17.00 3.78
CA GLU A 458 -4.58 -17.61 5.10
C GLU A 458 -5.95 -18.32 5.22
N ASP A 459 -6.89 -18.07 4.29
CA ASP A 459 -8.22 -18.71 4.26
C ASP A 459 -8.19 -20.06 3.53
N VAL A 460 -7.28 -20.93 3.99
CA VAL A 460 -7.08 -22.29 3.46
C VAL A 460 -7.11 -23.34 4.58
N ASP A 461 -7.22 -24.61 4.22
CA ASP A 461 -7.15 -25.72 5.17
C ASP A 461 -5.87 -25.63 6.05
N GLU A 462 -6.02 -25.81 7.35
CA GLU A 462 -4.94 -25.63 8.33
C GLU A 462 -3.70 -26.49 8.02
N LYS A 463 -3.88 -27.69 7.44
CA LYS A 463 -2.74 -28.54 7.05
C LYS A 463 -1.97 -27.93 5.87
N ILE A 464 -2.67 -27.34 4.90
CA ILE A 464 -2.04 -26.64 3.78
C ILE A 464 -1.24 -25.45 4.31
N LEU A 465 -1.84 -24.64 5.19
CA LEU A 465 -1.18 -23.48 5.77
C LEU A 465 0.11 -23.86 6.50
N ARG A 466 0.06 -24.89 7.36
CA ARG A 466 1.24 -25.41 8.06
C ARG A 466 2.32 -25.90 7.10
N SER A 467 1.96 -26.65 6.06
CA SER A 467 2.93 -27.09 5.05
C SER A 467 3.57 -25.90 4.33
N LEU A 468 2.80 -24.89 3.91
CA LEU A 468 3.32 -23.69 3.22
C LEU A 468 4.18 -22.82 4.15
N GLN A 469 3.89 -22.78 5.45
CA GLN A 469 4.77 -22.18 6.45
C GLN A 469 6.11 -22.91 6.51
N THR A 470 6.12 -24.25 6.52
CA THR A 470 7.37 -25.03 6.42
C THR A 470 8.09 -24.80 5.08
N VAL A 471 7.38 -24.58 3.97
CA VAL A 471 7.98 -24.18 2.69
C VAL A 471 8.74 -22.85 2.85
N ALA A 472 8.15 -21.88 3.54
CA ALA A 472 8.79 -20.58 3.80
C ALA A 472 10.05 -20.71 4.67
N GLU A 473 10.04 -21.60 5.67
CA GLU A 473 11.18 -21.89 6.55
C GLU A 473 12.36 -22.53 5.81
N GLN A 474 12.07 -23.44 4.88
CA GLN A 474 13.10 -24.11 4.09
C GLN A 474 13.72 -23.22 3.01
N GLY A 475 13.08 -22.09 2.65
CA GLY A 475 13.59 -21.15 1.66
C GLY A 475 13.75 -21.73 0.25
N CYS A 476 13.02 -22.79 -0.07
CA CYS A 476 13.13 -23.48 -1.37
C CYS A 476 12.25 -22.86 -2.48
N THR A 477 11.43 -21.85 -2.15
CA THR A 477 10.55 -21.12 -3.07
C THR A 477 10.56 -19.62 -2.74
N GLN A 478 9.70 -18.82 -3.38
CA GLN A 478 9.58 -17.38 -3.11
C GLN A 478 8.87 -17.05 -1.79
N LEU A 479 8.27 -18.05 -1.13
CA LEU A 479 7.64 -17.89 0.18
C LEU A 479 8.67 -17.52 1.24
N ARG A 480 8.37 -16.49 2.04
CA ARG A 480 9.17 -16.07 3.20
C ARG A 480 8.30 -15.44 4.26
N TYR A 481 8.73 -15.48 5.51
CA TYR A 481 8.07 -14.69 6.55
C TYR A 481 8.33 -13.20 6.34
N LEU A 482 7.29 -12.39 6.52
CA LEU A 482 7.42 -10.94 6.52
C LEU A 482 8.28 -10.52 7.71
N CYS A 483 9.33 -9.73 7.48
CA CYS A 483 10.16 -9.17 8.54
C CYS A 483 10.08 -7.65 8.60
N LYS A 484 10.70 -7.04 9.62
CA LYS A 484 10.75 -5.58 9.78
C LYS A 484 11.26 -4.85 8.54
N ASP A 485 12.31 -5.38 7.90
CA ASP A 485 12.94 -4.72 6.74
C ASP A 485 12.06 -4.78 5.49
N ASP A 486 11.32 -5.87 5.32
CA ASP A 486 10.34 -6.00 4.24
C ASP A 486 9.21 -4.98 4.42
N VAL A 487 8.69 -4.78 5.63
CA VAL A 487 7.64 -3.76 5.88
C VAL A 487 8.14 -2.38 5.49
N ALA A 488 9.36 -2.01 5.85
CA ALA A 488 9.94 -0.72 5.45
C ALA A 488 10.05 -0.57 3.92
N ALA A 489 10.41 -1.63 3.20
CA ALA A 489 10.54 -1.61 1.74
C ALA A 489 9.20 -1.65 0.99
N LEU A 490 8.20 -2.33 1.55
CA LEU A 490 6.90 -2.56 0.92
C LEU A 490 5.87 -1.49 1.26
N LEU A 491 6.00 -0.81 2.41
CA LEU A 491 5.02 0.19 2.83
C LEU A 491 4.88 1.31 1.80
N SER A 492 5.95 1.72 1.12
CA SER A 492 5.85 2.71 0.04
C SER A 492 5.07 2.20 -1.18
N LYS A 493 5.14 0.90 -1.47
CA LYS A 493 4.48 0.24 -2.61
C LYS A 493 3.04 -0.16 -2.32
N SER A 494 2.67 -0.28 -1.05
CA SER A 494 1.32 -0.65 -0.60
C SER A 494 0.36 0.54 -0.58
N LEU A 495 0.88 1.77 -0.59
CA LEU A 495 0.05 2.96 -0.59
C LEU A 495 -0.64 3.18 -1.94
N PRO A 496 -1.80 3.86 -1.95
CA PRO A 496 -2.49 4.21 -3.20
C PRO A 496 -1.56 4.95 -4.18
N PRO A 497 -1.59 4.63 -5.49
CA PRO A 497 -0.68 5.22 -6.48
C PRO A 497 -0.80 6.74 -6.57
N GLU A 498 -1.98 7.30 -6.34
CA GLU A 498 -2.25 8.74 -6.25
C GLU A 498 -1.49 9.44 -5.11
N TRP A 499 -1.03 8.69 -4.09
CA TRP A 499 -0.24 9.24 -2.98
C TRP A 499 1.25 9.40 -3.31
N SER A 500 1.67 9.07 -4.54
CA SER A 500 3.06 9.24 -4.98
C SER A 500 3.44 10.70 -5.30
N VAL A 501 2.46 11.57 -5.55
CA VAL A 501 2.66 12.96 -6.01
C VAL A 501 2.16 13.97 -4.96
N GLY A 502 2.84 15.12 -4.85
CA GLY A 502 2.45 16.24 -3.98
C GLY A 502 2.94 16.13 -2.52
N GLU A 503 2.96 17.25 -1.78
CA GLU A 503 3.40 17.28 -0.36
C GLU A 503 2.34 16.73 0.62
N LYS A 504 1.06 16.84 0.26
CA LYS A 504 -0.10 16.40 1.05
C LYS A 504 -0.99 15.52 0.19
N VAL A 505 -1.60 14.51 0.79
CA VAL A 505 -2.50 13.56 0.11
C VAL A 505 -3.83 13.46 0.86
N LEU A 506 -4.87 13.08 0.15
CA LEU A 506 -6.21 12.88 0.72
C LEU A 506 -6.44 11.39 0.96
N TRP A 507 -6.82 11.05 2.19
CA TRP A 507 -7.18 9.71 2.61
C TRP A 507 -8.67 9.62 2.90
N ASN A 508 -9.36 8.74 2.18
CA ASN A 508 -10.77 8.43 2.39
C ASN A 508 -10.91 7.03 3.00
N PRO A 509 -10.99 6.89 4.34
CA PRO A 509 -11.29 5.61 4.97
C PRO A 509 -12.57 5.00 4.40
N GLY A 510 -12.54 3.71 4.05
CA GLY A 510 -13.71 2.98 3.55
C GLY A 510 -13.96 3.06 2.04
N VAL A 511 -13.20 3.86 1.29
CA VAL A 511 -13.24 3.85 -0.19
C VAL A 511 -12.32 2.75 -0.72
N ALA A 512 -12.80 2.00 -1.73
CA ALA A 512 -12.02 0.95 -2.37
C ALA A 512 -10.68 1.49 -2.91
N GLY A 513 -9.58 0.83 -2.55
CA GLY A 513 -8.22 1.24 -2.91
C GLY A 513 -7.51 2.07 -1.82
N HIS A 514 -8.24 2.70 -0.89
CA HIS A 514 -7.67 3.39 0.26
C HIS A 514 -7.56 2.47 1.49
N PRO A 515 -6.61 2.74 2.41
CA PRO A 515 -6.53 2.01 3.67
C PRO A 515 -7.76 2.21 4.58
N SER A 516 -8.06 1.23 5.43
CA SER A 516 -9.18 1.27 6.40
C SER A 516 -8.92 2.27 7.53
N GLU A 517 -9.97 2.75 8.21
CA GLU A 517 -9.87 3.77 9.29
C GLU A 517 -8.82 3.45 10.36
N ASP A 518 -8.72 2.19 10.79
CA ASP A 518 -7.75 1.75 11.82
C ASP A 518 -6.30 1.64 11.32
N TRP A 519 -6.07 1.70 10.00
CA TRP A 519 -4.77 1.40 9.39
C TRP A 519 -3.65 2.29 9.93
N LEU A 520 -3.88 3.59 10.01
CA LEU A 520 -2.85 4.54 10.44
C LEU A 520 -2.44 4.31 11.90
N GLY A 521 -3.41 3.96 12.75
CA GLY A 521 -3.17 3.56 14.14
C GLY A 521 -2.32 2.28 14.21
N LEU A 522 -2.66 1.26 13.42
CA LEU A 522 -1.89 0.01 13.33
C LEU A 522 -0.45 0.25 12.85
N VAL A 523 -0.26 1.11 11.83
CA VAL A 523 1.07 1.47 11.33
C VAL A 523 1.90 2.13 12.43
N TRP A 524 1.37 3.15 13.11
CA TRP A 524 2.11 3.84 14.17
C TRP A 524 2.37 2.98 15.40
N GLU A 525 1.45 2.07 15.76
CA GLU A 525 1.70 1.09 16.81
C GLU A 525 2.85 0.13 16.44
N TYR A 526 2.89 -0.31 15.17
CA TYR A 526 3.94 -1.17 14.66
C TYR A 526 5.29 -0.44 14.59
N LEU A 527 5.32 0.82 14.12
CA LEU A 527 6.51 1.66 14.10
C LEU A 527 7.06 1.87 15.50
N ARG A 528 6.20 2.13 16.49
CA ARG A 528 6.61 2.27 17.90
C ARG A 528 7.31 1.02 18.43
N LYS A 529 6.84 -0.18 18.07
CA LYS A 529 7.42 -1.46 18.54
C LYS A 529 8.72 -1.82 17.82
N ASN A 530 8.83 -1.53 16.51
CA ASN A 530 9.90 -2.04 15.65
C ASN A 530 10.92 -1.00 15.17
N PHE A 531 10.60 0.31 15.26
CA PHE A 531 11.38 1.44 14.73
C PHE A 531 11.36 2.62 15.74
N ALA A 532 11.89 2.40 16.94
CA ALA A 532 11.74 3.34 18.06
C ALA A 532 12.59 4.62 17.90
N THR A 533 13.64 4.61 17.07
CA THR A 533 14.58 5.72 16.95
C THR A 533 14.31 6.63 15.75
N THR A 534 14.84 7.86 15.81
CA THR A 534 14.70 8.84 14.72
C THR A 534 15.35 8.36 13.42
N GLU A 535 16.57 7.81 13.49
CA GLU A 535 17.31 7.24 12.36
C GLU A 535 16.56 6.09 11.68
N GLU A 536 15.88 5.25 12.46
CA GLU A 536 15.04 4.16 11.95
C GLU A 536 13.79 4.69 11.23
N LEU A 537 13.13 5.71 11.80
CA LEU A 537 11.98 6.36 11.16
C LEU A 537 12.32 7.08 9.86
N ARG A 538 13.59 7.49 9.64
CA ARG A 538 14.02 8.07 8.36
C ARG A 538 13.82 7.14 7.17
N ARG A 539 13.72 5.82 7.36
CA ARG A 539 13.40 4.86 6.29
C ARG A 539 12.01 5.09 5.69
N PHE A 540 11.13 5.77 6.42
CA PHE A 540 9.77 6.13 6.02
C PHE A 540 9.66 7.60 5.60
N GLN A 541 10.79 8.28 5.37
CA GLN A 541 10.80 9.65 4.87
C GLN A 541 10.05 9.73 3.53
N ASN A 542 9.35 10.85 3.34
CA ASN A 542 8.45 11.11 2.22
C ASN A 542 7.19 10.24 2.17
N LEU A 543 6.91 9.38 3.15
CA LEU A 543 5.63 8.69 3.23
C LEU A 543 4.56 9.56 3.92
N PRO A 544 3.33 9.60 3.39
CA PRO A 544 2.22 10.37 3.96
C PRO A 544 1.65 9.67 5.21
N LEU A 545 2.35 9.79 6.34
CA LEU A 545 1.99 9.11 7.60
C LEU A 545 1.58 10.09 8.72
N LEU A 546 1.60 11.41 8.49
CA LEU A 546 1.22 12.41 9.48
C LEU A 546 -0.19 12.94 9.20
N PRO A 547 -1.22 12.61 10.00
CA PRO A 547 -2.56 13.14 9.80
C PRO A 547 -2.65 14.59 10.28
N LEU A 548 -3.18 15.48 9.44
CA LEU A 548 -3.30 16.90 9.78
C LEU A 548 -4.57 17.21 10.56
N ASP A 549 -5.66 16.53 10.27
CA ASP A 549 -6.93 16.67 10.96
C ASP A 549 -7.70 15.35 10.83
N MET A 550 -7.84 14.63 11.95
CA MET A 550 -8.56 13.35 12.01
C MET A 550 -10.09 13.54 12.07
N SER A 551 -10.57 14.76 12.29
CA SER A 551 -12.00 15.07 12.38
C SER A 551 -12.66 15.30 11.01
N GLN A 552 -11.87 15.46 9.94
CA GLN A 552 -12.35 15.73 8.58
C GLN A 552 -12.25 14.49 7.69
N ILE A 553 -13.23 14.31 6.79
CA ILE A 553 -13.22 13.27 5.74
C ILE A 553 -13.35 13.98 4.38
N PRO A 554 -12.39 13.82 3.44
CA PRO A 554 -11.12 13.07 3.55
C PRO A 554 -10.16 13.60 4.61
N ILE A 555 -9.44 12.69 5.26
CA ILE A 555 -8.33 13.01 6.17
C ILE A 555 -7.14 13.46 5.31
N THR A 556 -6.56 14.62 5.60
CA THR A 556 -5.35 15.07 4.91
C THR A 556 -4.11 14.51 5.60
N LEU A 557 -3.29 13.76 4.86
CA LEU A 557 -2.02 13.23 5.34
C LEU A 557 -0.85 14.05 4.78
N ALA A 558 0.08 14.45 5.64
CA ALA A 558 1.35 15.05 5.28
C ALA A 558 2.49 14.04 5.33
N ARG A 559 3.54 14.30 4.54
CA ARG A 559 4.71 13.43 4.48
C ARG A 559 5.63 13.61 5.69
N LEU A 560 6.19 12.50 6.18
CA LEU A 560 7.31 12.52 7.11
C LEU A 560 8.51 13.20 6.43
N SER A 561 8.98 14.31 6.98
CA SER A 561 10.09 15.09 6.43
C SER A 561 11.08 15.46 7.53
N GLN A 562 12.37 15.45 7.19
CA GLN A 562 13.44 16.05 7.97
C GLN A 562 14.30 16.92 7.05
N PRO A 563 14.46 18.22 7.35
CA PRO A 563 13.84 18.96 8.46
C PRO A 563 12.31 19.04 8.31
N SER A 564 11.57 18.98 9.43
CA SER A 564 10.12 18.96 9.42
C SER A 564 9.53 20.36 9.30
N LYS A 565 8.47 20.50 8.49
CA LYS A 565 7.66 21.72 8.37
C LYS A 565 6.36 21.63 9.18
N THR A 566 6.17 20.59 9.98
CA THR A 566 4.89 20.29 10.65
C THR A 566 4.92 20.70 12.11
N VAL A 567 3.91 21.45 12.55
CA VAL A 567 3.72 21.87 13.94
C VAL A 567 2.38 21.37 14.45
N ALA A 568 2.35 20.78 15.65
CA ALA A 568 1.11 20.45 16.32
C ALA A 568 0.43 21.72 16.84
N ARG A 569 -0.87 21.88 16.59
CA ARG A 569 -1.63 23.04 17.06
C ARG A 569 -1.72 23.10 18.58
N SER A 570 -1.94 21.94 19.20
CA SER A 570 -2.06 21.76 20.64
C SER A 570 -1.44 20.42 20.99
N LEU A 571 -0.76 20.37 22.11
CA LEU A 571 -0.43 19.12 22.80
C LEU A 571 -1.23 19.05 24.10
N HIS A 572 -1.31 17.88 24.73
CA HIS A 572 -2.07 17.70 25.96
C HIS A 572 -1.52 18.53 27.14
N ASP A 573 -0.26 18.97 27.06
CA ASP A 573 0.40 19.83 28.04
C ASP A 573 0.53 21.29 27.53
N GLY A 574 -0.40 22.14 27.97
CA GLY A 574 -0.20 23.58 28.10
C GLY A 574 -0.47 24.45 26.88
N ASP A 575 0.44 24.48 25.90
CA ASP A 575 0.47 25.51 24.87
C ASP A 575 -0.38 25.16 23.64
N ARG A 576 -1.14 26.14 23.14
CA ARG A 576 -1.99 26.02 21.95
C ARG A 576 -1.83 27.23 21.05
N LEU A 577 -1.70 26.97 19.75
CA LEU A 577 -1.69 28.01 18.72
C LEU A 577 -3.11 28.55 18.49
N ASP A 578 -3.24 29.86 18.49
CA ASP A 578 -4.49 30.54 18.13
C ASP A 578 -4.78 30.44 16.62
N ASP A 579 -6.01 30.76 16.21
CA ASP A 579 -6.44 30.63 14.82
C ASP A 579 -5.70 31.58 13.89
N THR A 580 -5.38 32.79 14.36
CA THR A 580 -4.66 33.80 13.59
C THR A 580 -3.25 33.32 13.26
N LEU A 581 -2.50 32.83 14.25
CA LEU A 581 -1.18 32.23 14.07
C LEU A 581 -1.25 31.00 13.18
N THR A 582 -2.25 30.13 13.36
CA THR A 582 -2.42 28.93 12.54
C THR A 582 -2.57 29.29 11.06
N LYS A 583 -3.35 30.34 10.75
CA LYS A 583 -3.52 30.85 9.39
C LYS A 583 -2.22 31.45 8.83
N VAL A 584 -1.54 32.30 9.61
CA VAL A 584 -0.27 32.92 9.22
C VAL A 584 0.79 31.85 8.94
N LEU A 585 0.94 30.86 9.81
CA LEU A 585 1.86 29.75 9.61
C LEU A 585 1.55 28.96 8.33
N GLY A 586 0.26 28.74 8.03
CA GLY A 586 -0.19 28.15 6.78
C GLY A 586 0.19 28.95 5.53
N GLU A 587 -0.02 30.27 5.55
CA GLU A 587 0.42 31.18 4.48
C GLU A 587 1.95 31.13 4.29
N LEU A 588 2.69 30.97 5.38
CA LEU A 588 4.14 30.85 5.43
C LEU A 588 4.68 29.46 5.04
N GLY A 589 3.83 28.53 4.62
CA GLY A 589 4.21 27.18 4.17
C GLY A 589 4.47 26.17 5.30
N VAL A 590 4.24 26.56 6.56
CA VAL A 590 4.29 25.66 7.71
C VAL A 590 2.98 24.88 7.78
N THR A 591 3.07 23.57 7.96
CA THR A 591 1.89 22.71 8.04
C THR A 591 1.45 22.55 9.49
N VAL A 592 0.26 23.04 9.82
CA VAL A 592 -0.30 22.92 11.18
C VAL A 592 -1.21 21.68 11.26
N MET A 593 -0.88 20.79 12.18
CA MET A 593 -1.69 19.62 12.54
C MET A 593 -2.70 20.04 13.62
N GLN A 594 -3.99 20.05 13.29
CA GLN A 594 -5.07 20.55 14.15
C GLN A 594 -5.20 19.74 15.44
N GLU A 595 -5.09 18.42 15.32
CA GLU A 595 -5.17 17.49 16.45
C GLU A 595 -3.97 16.56 16.41
N TYR A 596 -3.28 16.41 17.55
CA TYR A 596 -2.16 15.49 17.68
C TYR A 596 -2.67 14.14 18.20
N PRO A 597 -2.76 13.09 17.36
CA PRO A 597 -3.42 11.85 17.76
C PRO A 597 -2.63 11.10 18.82
N VAL A 598 -3.36 10.38 19.69
CA VAL A 598 -2.78 9.62 20.80
C VAL A 598 -1.74 8.62 20.32
N PHE A 599 -1.97 7.93 19.20
CA PHE A 599 -1.00 6.95 18.68
C PHE A 599 0.36 7.58 18.29
N LEU A 600 0.40 8.85 17.86
CA LEU A 600 1.66 9.57 17.63
C LEU A 600 2.35 9.93 18.94
N SER A 601 1.59 10.27 19.98
CA SER A 601 2.12 10.61 21.31
C SER A 601 2.82 9.43 22.00
N LEU A 602 2.44 8.20 21.64
CA LEU A 602 3.06 6.99 22.17
C LEU A 602 4.43 6.70 21.52
N HIS A 603 4.77 7.36 20.41
CA HIS A 603 6.04 7.11 19.71
C HIS A 603 7.13 8.09 20.20
N PRO A 604 8.26 7.59 20.75
CA PRO A 604 9.25 8.44 21.42
C PRO A 604 10.00 9.39 20.47
N ALA A 605 10.17 9.02 19.19
CA ALA A 605 10.95 9.79 18.22
C ALA A 605 10.15 10.71 17.27
N VAL A 606 8.82 10.83 17.40
CA VAL A 606 8.02 11.65 16.45
C VAL A 606 8.10 13.13 16.79
N ILE A 607 7.88 13.46 18.07
CA ILE A 607 7.91 14.83 18.54
C ILE A 607 9.33 15.40 18.44
N ASN A 608 9.45 16.68 18.11
CA ASN A 608 10.69 17.40 17.81
C ASN A 608 11.45 16.98 16.53
N ALA A 609 11.27 15.75 16.04
CA ALA A 609 11.97 15.27 14.84
C ALA A 609 11.12 15.37 13.56
N PHE A 610 9.84 14.99 13.64
CA PHE A 610 8.91 15.00 12.50
C PHE A 610 7.67 15.85 12.73
N VAL A 611 7.30 16.11 13.99
CA VAL A 611 6.26 17.08 14.36
C VAL A 611 6.80 17.94 15.50
N HIS A 612 6.81 19.25 15.30
CA HIS A 612 7.27 20.19 16.31
C HIS A 612 6.13 20.55 17.28
N PRO A 613 6.43 20.74 18.58
CA PRO A 613 5.45 21.21 19.56
C PRO A 613 4.99 22.65 19.25
N PRO A 614 3.81 23.09 19.77
CA PRO A 614 3.30 24.46 19.67
C PRO A 614 4.09 25.49 20.49
N SER A 615 5.38 25.26 20.71
CA SER A 615 6.29 26.20 21.37
C SER A 615 6.95 27.14 20.35
N THR A 616 7.52 28.24 20.84
CA THR A 616 8.27 29.17 20.00
C THR A 616 9.41 28.49 19.24
N GLN A 617 10.21 27.67 19.92
CA GLN A 617 11.29 26.89 19.30
C GLN A 617 10.77 25.92 18.23
N GLY A 618 9.65 25.24 18.52
CA GLY A 618 9.06 24.27 17.59
C GLY A 618 8.59 24.94 16.30
N VAL A 619 7.90 26.08 16.43
CA VAL A 619 7.44 26.88 15.28
C VAL A 619 8.61 27.43 14.48
N LEU A 620 9.64 27.99 15.13
CA LEU A 620 10.80 28.55 14.45
C LEU A 620 11.59 27.49 13.67
N ARG A 621 11.73 26.27 14.21
CA ARG A 621 12.34 25.14 13.51
C ARG A 621 11.53 24.70 12.28
N ALA A 622 10.20 24.67 12.38
CA ALA A 622 9.33 24.38 11.24
C ALA A 622 9.38 25.48 10.15
N MET A 623 9.49 26.74 10.58
CA MET A 623 9.71 27.89 9.69
C MET A 623 11.08 27.81 9.00
N ALA A 624 12.15 27.42 9.71
CA ALA A 624 13.47 27.20 9.12
C ALA A 624 13.44 26.16 7.99
N ALA A 625 12.67 25.07 8.16
CA ALA A 625 12.46 24.07 7.11
C ALA A 625 11.70 24.60 5.89
N SER A 626 11.02 25.74 6.01
CA SER A 626 10.20 26.38 4.97
C SER A 626 10.82 27.68 4.41
N LEU A 627 12.11 27.94 4.67
CA LEU A 627 12.78 29.21 4.36
C LEU A 627 12.65 29.67 2.90
N ALA A 628 12.64 28.74 1.94
CA ALA A 628 12.47 29.04 0.52
C ALA A 628 11.10 29.64 0.18
N VAL A 629 10.04 29.23 0.88
CA VAL A 629 8.67 29.73 0.69
C VAL A 629 8.45 31.02 1.48
N LEU A 630 9.01 31.09 2.70
CA LEU A 630 8.88 32.24 3.61
C LEU A 630 9.22 33.58 2.97
N ALA A 631 10.32 33.64 2.21
CA ALA A 631 10.80 34.88 1.61
C ALA A 631 9.80 35.48 0.60
N THR A 632 8.96 34.64 -0.03
CA THR A 632 7.95 35.07 -1.01
C THR A 632 6.56 35.21 -0.40
N ALA A 633 6.25 34.40 0.61
CA ALA A 633 4.92 34.36 1.22
C ALA A 633 4.65 35.56 2.13
N MET A 634 5.68 36.20 2.67
CA MET A 634 5.53 37.21 3.70
C MET A 634 4.86 38.52 3.21
N ASP A 635 4.90 38.77 1.90
CA ASP A 635 4.15 39.87 1.26
C ASP A 635 2.63 39.63 1.29
N THR A 636 2.20 38.38 1.43
CA THR A 636 0.77 38.00 1.47
C THR A 636 0.19 38.05 2.89
N VAL A 637 1.05 38.05 3.92
CA VAL A 637 0.63 38.04 5.32
C VAL A 637 0.15 39.43 5.73
N THR A 638 -1.06 39.50 6.29
CA THR A 638 -1.64 40.74 6.81
C THR A 638 -0.82 41.35 7.95
N ASP A 639 -0.92 42.66 8.14
CA ASP A 639 -0.22 43.36 9.23
C ASP A 639 -0.60 42.82 10.62
N ASP A 640 -1.87 42.47 10.85
CA ASP A 640 -2.30 41.83 12.10
C ASP A 640 -1.70 40.43 12.27
N GLY A 641 -1.52 39.70 11.16
CA GLY A 641 -0.79 38.44 11.14
C GLY A 641 0.68 38.59 11.53
N LYS A 642 1.36 39.62 11.00
CA LYS A 642 2.75 39.95 11.36
C LYS A 642 2.89 40.33 12.84
N ARG A 643 1.96 41.14 13.37
CA ARG A 643 1.90 41.47 14.81
C ARG A 643 1.65 40.24 15.68
N SER A 644 0.73 39.36 15.27
CA SER A 644 0.45 38.11 15.99
C SER A 644 1.70 37.20 16.04
N LEU A 645 2.38 37.02 14.91
CA LEU A 645 3.62 36.26 14.82
C LEU A 645 4.74 36.86 15.69
N ARG A 646 4.92 38.19 15.67
CA ARG A 646 5.85 38.91 16.55
C ARG A 646 5.56 38.66 18.02
N LYS A 647 4.29 38.82 18.44
CA LYS A 647 3.86 38.58 19.83
C LYS A 647 4.13 37.15 20.28
N PHE A 648 3.96 36.18 19.39
CA PHE A 648 4.27 34.79 19.68
C PHE A 648 5.78 34.56 19.85
N ILE A 649 6.60 35.01 18.89
CA ILE A 649 8.05 34.82 18.92
C ILE A 649 8.70 35.55 20.10
N ALA A 650 8.20 36.73 20.46
CA ALA A 650 8.70 37.52 21.59
C ALA A 650 8.55 36.83 22.96
N LYS A 651 7.83 35.70 23.05
CA LYS A 651 7.78 34.85 24.24
C LYS A 651 9.04 33.98 24.41
N ALA A 652 9.88 33.85 23.38
CA ALA A 652 11.12 33.09 23.45
C ALA A 652 12.12 33.72 24.43
N SER A 653 12.78 32.89 25.23
CA SER A 653 13.83 33.33 26.16
C SER A 653 15.18 33.59 25.46
N SER A 654 15.45 32.85 24.39
CA SER A 654 16.68 32.90 23.60
C SER A 654 16.42 32.35 22.20
N LEU A 655 17.30 32.67 21.24
CA LEU A 655 17.22 32.18 19.87
C LEU A 655 18.54 31.50 19.46
N GLU A 656 18.44 30.33 18.84
CA GLU A 656 19.56 29.64 18.19
C GLU A 656 19.98 30.38 16.91
N PRO A 657 21.25 30.25 16.44
CA PRO A 657 21.72 30.95 15.24
C PRO A 657 20.88 30.68 13.98
N GLU A 658 20.40 29.45 13.83
CA GLU A 658 19.54 29.03 12.72
C GLU A 658 18.18 29.75 12.76
N GLU A 659 17.63 29.97 13.94
CA GLU A 659 16.37 30.67 14.16
C GLU A 659 16.52 32.17 13.90
N LYS A 660 17.64 32.76 14.37
CA LYS A 660 17.98 34.16 14.05
C LYS A 660 18.05 34.39 12.54
N ASN A 661 18.62 33.45 11.79
CA ASN A 661 18.73 33.54 10.33
C ASN A 661 17.37 33.59 9.64
N VAL A 662 16.39 32.79 10.09
CA VAL A 662 15.02 32.85 9.58
C VAL A 662 14.43 34.24 9.82
N LEU A 663 14.49 34.70 11.07
CA LEU A 663 13.86 35.95 11.51
C LEU A 663 14.50 37.21 10.90
N HIS A 664 15.79 37.19 10.55
CA HIS A 664 16.45 38.33 9.92
C HIS A 664 15.80 38.78 8.61
N SER A 665 15.19 37.84 7.88
CA SER A 665 14.53 38.11 6.61
C SER A 665 13.05 38.50 6.72
N LEU A 666 12.45 38.39 7.91
CA LEU A 666 11.02 38.61 8.08
C LEU A 666 10.74 40.07 8.49
N PRO A 667 9.81 40.77 7.82
CA PRO A 667 9.41 42.12 8.14
C PRO A 667 8.44 42.11 9.33
N LEU A 668 8.96 41.87 10.53
CA LEU A 668 8.18 41.79 11.77
C LEU A 668 8.18 43.09 12.58
N PHE A 669 9.08 44.02 12.26
CA PHE A 669 9.20 45.28 12.99
C PHE A 669 8.37 46.35 12.34
N GLU A 670 7.50 46.99 13.12
CA GLU A 670 6.74 48.16 12.65
C GLU A 670 7.59 49.40 12.92
N THR A 671 7.69 50.30 11.95
CA THR A 671 8.44 51.55 12.09
C THR A 671 7.56 52.68 12.65
N LEU A 672 8.16 53.82 12.97
CA LEU A 672 7.42 55.01 13.40
C LEU A 672 6.43 55.50 12.32
N SER A 673 6.72 55.26 11.04
CA SER A 673 5.80 55.52 9.91
C SER A 673 4.75 54.42 9.66
N LYS A 674 4.72 53.36 10.47
CA LYS A 674 3.83 52.19 10.36
C LYS A 674 4.14 51.23 9.20
N ALA A 675 5.33 51.32 8.62
CA ALA A 675 5.81 50.31 7.67
C ALA A 675 6.37 49.07 8.40
N PHE A 676 6.22 47.89 7.81
CA PHE A 676 6.84 46.66 8.32
C PHE A 676 8.19 46.42 7.67
N VAL A 677 9.24 46.28 8.49
CA VAL A 677 10.64 46.14 8.07
C VAL A 677 11.30 44.94 8.74
N SER A 678 12.28 44.39 8.05
CA SER A 678 13.12 43.29 8.51
C SER A 678 14.43 43.80 9.10
N LYS A 679 15.13 42.97 9.89
CA LYS A 679 16.46 43.33 10.39
C LYS A 679 17.48 43.57 9.26
N LYS A 680 17.32 42.91 8.10
CA LYS A 680 18.23 43.07 6.94
C LYS A 680 18.27 44.50 6.40
N GLU A 681 17.22 45.29 6.62
CA GLU A 681 17.16 46.69 6.19
C GLU A 681 18.05 47.61 7.04
N GLY A 682 18.59 47.12 8.16
CA GLY A 682 19.64 47.82 8.91
C GLY A 682 19.15 49.04 9.68
N LEU A 683 17.84 49.17 9.89
CA LEU A 683 17.27 50.26 10.70
C LEU A 683 17.55 50.04 12.19
N SER A 684 17.84 51.13 12.89
CA SER A 684 17.95 51.15 14.35
C SER A 684 16.57 51.28 14.99
N ALA A 685 16.44 50.86 16.25
CA ALA A 685 15.22 51.05 17.02
C ALA A 685 15.17 52.42 17.68
N ALA A 686 13.98 53.01 17.71
CA ALA A 686 13.71 54.28 18.35
C ALA A 686 13.97 54.19 19.88
N PRO A 687 14.30 55.30 20.55
CA PRO A 687 14.38 55.31 22.00
C PRO A 687 13.02 55.01 22.65
N GLU A 688 13.05 54.40 23.84
CA GLU A 688 11.83 54.04 24.60
C GLU A 688 10.96 55.27 24.90
N GLN A 689 11.59 56.39 25.20
CA GLN A 689 10.90 57.65 25.45
C GLN A 689 10.73 58.42 24.14
N SER A 690 9.49 58.76 23.82
CA SER A 690 9.14 59.51 22.62
C SER A 690 9.85 60.87 22.54
N ILE A 691 10.26 61.21 21.33
CA ILE A 691 10.83 62.51 20.98
C ILE A 691 9.69 63.37 20.40
N PRO A 692 9.69 64.70 20.62
CA PRO A 692 8.60 65.60 20.19
C PRO A 692 8.48 65.79 18.66
N VAL A 693 9.41 65.25 17.88
CA VAL A 693 9.44 65.34 16.41
C VAL A 693 9.74 63.98 15.79
N THR A 694 9.27 63.78 14.56
CA THR A 694 9.57 62.57 13.79
C THR A 694 11.01 62.63 13.27
N PRO A 695 11.87 61.63 13.55
CA PRO A 695 13.24 61.61 13.06
C PRO A 695 13.32 61.58 11.52
N CYS A 696 14.47 61.98 10.95
CA CYS A 696 14.65 62.08 9.50
C CYS A 696 14.64 60.73 8.78
N ARG A 697 15.24 59.71 9.39
CA ARG A 697 15.11 58.33 8.93
C ARG A 697 14.09 57.63 9.80
N ASP A 698 13.39 56.70 9.18
CA ASP A 698 12.44 55.89 9.90
C ASP A 698 13.16 54.95 10.85
N LEU A 699 12.60 54.76 12.04
CA LEU A 699 13.17 53.92 13.10
C LEU A 699 12.16 52.86 13.49
N ILE A 700 12.64 51.72 13.98
CA ILE A 700 11.77 50.65 14.48
C ILE A 700 11.05 51.15 15.75
N ASP A 701 9.72 51.07 15.75
CA ASP A 701 8.85 51.41 16.88
C ASP A 701 8.90 50.27 17.92
N ILE A 702 9.44 50.59 19.10
CA ILE A 702 9.56 49.67 20.23
C ILE A 702 8.61 50.01 21.39
N LYS A 703 7.56 50.81 21.14
CA LYS A 703 6.55 51.11 22.17
C LYS A 703 5.82 49.87 22.67
N GLU A 704 5.60 48.89 21.80
CA GLU A 704 5.06 47.61 22.20
C GLU A 704 6.16 46.69 22.76
N GLU A 705 5.86 46.04 23.89
CA GLU A 705 6.82 45.20 24.64
C GLU A 705 7.34 44.01 23.82
N ASP A 706 6.53 43.44 22.93
CA ASP A 706 6.91 42.37 22.02
C ASP A 706 7.91 42.85 20.95
N SER A 707 7.72 44.06 20.42
CA SER A 707 8.66 44.69 19.48
C SER A 707 10.02 44.94 20.14
N LYS A 708 10.00 45.49 21.37
CA LYS A 708 11.21 45.70 22.17
C LYS A 708 11.95 44.40 22.45
N LYS A 709 11.24 43.38 22.95
CA LYS A 709 11.83 42.07 23.25
C LYS A 709 12.44 41.42 22.01
N LEU A 710 11.74 41.46 20.88
CA LEU A 710 12.25 40.90 19.63
C LEU A 710 13.47 41.66 19.11
N ALA A 711 13.50 42.99 19.23
CA ALA A 711 14.66 43.80 18.86
C ALA A 711 15.91 43.41 19.68
N VAL A 712 15.74 43.16 20.99
CA VAL A 712 16.82 42.66 21.86
C VAL A 712 17.24 41.24 21.47
N LEU A 713 16.31 40.32 21.25
CA LEU A 713 16.60 38.94 20.84
C LEU A 713 17.36 38.84 19.50
N LEU A 714 17.11 39.79 18.60
CA LEU A 714 17.76 39.90 17.29
C LEU A 714 18.96 40.85 17.27
N ASP A 715 19.44 41.33 18.41
CA ASP A 715 20.62 42.20 18.51
C ASP A 715 20.49 43.49 17.66
N ILE A 716 19.30 44.11 17.61
CA ILE A 716 19.06 45.41 16.96
C ILE A 716 19.48 46.53 17.93
N ARG A 717 20.24 47.51 17.43
CA ARG A 717 20.68 48.68 18.22
C ARG A 717 19.46 49.55 18.57
N ILE A 718 19.13 49.64 19.85
CA ILE A 718 18.16 50.60 20.39
C ILE A 718 18.91 51.89 20.70
N LEU A 719 18.56 52.97 20.00
CA LEU A 719 19.21 54.27 20.21
C LEU A 719 18.79 54.86 21.56
N THR A 720 19.74 55.44 22.27
CA THR A 720 19.43 56.34 23.38
C THR A 720 18.87 57.66 22.84
N GLN A 721 18.17 58.45 23.67
CA GLN A 721 17.66 59.76 23.23
C GLN A 721 18.78 60.68 22.71
N PRO A 722 19.95 60.84 23.38
CA PRO A 722 21.05 61.64 22.84
C PRO A 722 21.57 61.14 21.49
N GLU A 723 21.74 59.83 21.31
CA GLU A 723 22.16 59.25 20.03
C GLU A 723 21.13 59.52 18.94
N CYS A 724 19.84 59.35 19.23
CA CYS A 724 18.77 59.65 18.27
C CYS A 724 18.76 61.13 17.87
N PHE A 725 18.99 62.05 18.82
CA PHE A 725 19.11 63.47 18.51
C PHE A 725 20.31 63.76 17.60
N LEU A 726 21.47 63.20 17.91
CA LEU A 726 22.70 63.40 17.16
C LEU A 726 22.67 62.79 15.76
N GLU A 727 22.20 61.55 15.65
CA GLU A 727 22.25 60.75 14.43
C GLU A 727 21.06 61.05 13.50
N GLU A 728 19.86 61.34 14.03
CA GLU A 728 18.62 61.35 13.23
C GLU A 728 17.80 62.64 13.29
N VAL A 729 17.95 63.48 14.33
CA VAL A 729 17.14 64.70 14.49
C VAL A 729 17.92 65.96 14.09
N PHE A 730 19.06 66.24 14.72
CA PHE A 730 19.84 67.46 14.48
C PHE A 730 20.31 67.64 13.02
N PRO A 731 20.72 66.59 12.28
CA PRO A 731 21.02 66.74 10.86
C PRO A 731 19.83 67.29 10.06
N GLY A 732 18.60 66.87 10.39
CA GLY A 732 17.39 67.41 9.75
C GLY A 732 17.11 68.87 10.07
N VAL A 733 17.53 69.35 11.24
CA VAL A 733 17.43 70.77 11.60
C VAL A 733 18.42 71.59 10.76
N GLU A 734 19.63 71.09 10.54
CA GLU A 734 20.63 71.74 9.66
C GLU A 734 20.21 71.74 8.19
N GLU A 735 19.57 70.65 7.75
CA GLU A 735 19.08 70.47 6.38
C GLU A 735 17.72 71.16 6.13
N GLY A 736 17.13 71.80 7.14
CA GLY A 736 15.88 72.56 7.01
C GLY A 736 14.62 71.69 6.81
N ARG A 737 14.61 70.46 7.31
CA ARG A 737 13.48 69.51 7.17
C ARG A 737 12.34 69.73 8.16
N TYR A 738 12.54 70.51 9.21
CA TYR A 738 11.55 70.77 10.25
C TYR A 738 10.98 72.19 10.15
N ALA A 739 9.69 72.35 10.42
CA ALA A 739 9.06 73.65 10.55
C ALA A 739 9.58 74.40 11.78
N VAL A 740 9.44 75.72 11.78
CA VAL A 740 9.95 76.60 12.84
C VAL A 740 9.34 76.23 14.20
N GLU A 741 8.04 75.91 14.24
CA GLU A 741 7.32 75.53 15.46
C GLU A 741 7.74 74.15 15.98
N GLU A 742 8.14 73.24 15.09
CA GLU A 742 8.65 71.92 15.45
C GLU A 742 10.04 72.03 16.09
N ILE A 743 10.90 72.90 15.55
CA ILE A 743 12.21 73.20 16.13
C ILE A 743 12.03 73.81 17.53
N ASP A 744 11.06 74.71 17.73
CA ASP A 744 10.81 75.30 19.04
C ASP A 744 10.35 74.25 20.07
N LYS A 745 9.42 73.38 19.70
CA LYS A 745 8.98 72.27 20.56
C LYS A 745 10.11 71.30 20.88
N LEU A 746 10.93 70.97 19.87
CA LEU A 746 12.11 70.14 20.03
C LEU A 746 13.11 70.78 21.00
N MET A 747 13.41 72.06 20.83
CA MET A 747 14.41 72.74 21.64
C MET A 747 13.93 72.98 23.06
N ALA A 748 12.64 73.24 23.28
CA ALA A 748 12.06 73.25 24.63
C ALA A 748 12.29 71.90 25.34
N PHE A 749 12.01 70.79 24.66
CA PHE A 749 12.22 69.43 25.20
C PHE A 749 13.71 69.13 25.48
N VAL A 750 14.60 69.53 24.57
CA VAL A 750 16.05 69.35 24.70
C VAL A 750 16.62 70.21 25.83
N MET A 751 16.20 71.47 25.95
CA MET A 751 16.68 72.39 26.98
C MET A 751 16.27 71.94 28.39
N GLU A 752 15.05 71.45 28.57
CA GLU A 752 14.56 70.90 29.85
C GLU A 752 15.46 69.77 30.38
N ARG A 753 16.08 69.00 29.47
CA ARG A 753 16.90 67.82 29.77
C ARG A 753 18.38 68.00 29.41
N TYR A 754 18.82 69.23 29.13
CA TYR A 754 20.16 69.50 28.59
C TYR A 754 21.29 68.91 29.44
N GLN A 755 21.23 69.10 30.76
CA GLN A 755 22.26 68.62 31.68
C GLN A 755 22.40 67.09 31.65
N VAL A 756 21.28 66.37 31.47
CA VAL A 756 21.26 64.91 31.38
C VAL A 756 21.92 64.46 30.07
N TYR A 757 21.55 65.08 28.95
CA TYR A 757 22.07 64.70 27.64
C TYR A 757 23.54 65.08 27.44
N ALA A 758 23.94 66.27 27.90
CA ALA A 758 25.32 66.73 27.83
C ALA A 758 26.28 65.89 28.71
N ALA A 759 25.80 65.41 29.87
CA ALA A 759 26.58 64.50 30.71
C ALA A 759 26.68 63.07 30.14
N ALA A 760 25.63 62.63 29.42
CA ALA A 760 25.60 61.29 28.83
C ALA A 760 26.48 61.16 27.58
N ASP A 761 26.51 62.17 26.71
CA ASP A 761 27.35 62.18 25.50
C ASP A 761 27.92 63.58 25.23
N GLY A 762 29.24 63.75 25.35
CA GLY A 762 29.92 65.04 25.11
C GLY A 762 29.74 65.57 23.68
N ARG A 763 29.49 64.69 22.70
CA ARG A 763 29.19 65.09 21.30
C ARG A 763 27.88 65.88 21.23
N PHE A 764 26.93 65.63 22.14
CA PHE A 764 25.66 66.33 22.21
C PHE A 764 25.86 67.83 22.38
N LYS A 765 26.67 68.22 23.36
CA LYS A 765 27.01 69.62 23.61
C LYS A 765 27.71 70.26 22.42
N GLU A 766 28.73 69.61 21.86
CA GLU A 766 29.47 70.13 20.71
C GLU A 766 28.58 70.30 19.47
N LYS A 767 27.65 69.38 19.23
CA LYS A 767 26.69 69.52 18.12
C LYS A 767 25.72 70.67 18.37
N LEU A 768 25.19 70.81 19.60
CA LEU A 768 24.24 71.87 19.93
C LEU A 768 24.87 73.28 19.85
N LYS A 769 26.18 73.43 20.11
CA LYS A 769 26.92 74.69 19.88
C LYS A 769 26.89 75.15 18.43
N THR A 770 26.96 74.20 17.50
CA THR A 770 27.07 74.47 16.05
C THR A 770 25.73 74.50 15.33
N LEU A 771 24.67 74.03 15.98
CA LEU A 771 23.33 73.93 15.44
C LEU A 771 22.64 75.32 15.42
N PRO A 772 22.11 75.79 14.27
CA PRO A 772 21.45 77.09 14.17
C PRO A 772 19.98 77.02 14.62
N PHE A 773 19.75 76.83 15.92
CA PHE A 773 18.40 76.66 16.46
C PHE A 773 17.86 77.88 17.22
N VAL A 774 18.69 78.86 17.59
CA VAL A 774 18.25 79.99 18.42
C VAL A 774 17.62 81.06 17.52
N PRO A 775 16.35 81.41 17.70
CA PRO A 775 15.72 82.44 16.88
C PRO A 775 16.20 83.83 17.29
N THR A 776 16.36 84.69 16.29
CA THR A 776 16.48 86.14 16.38
C THR A 776 15.25 86.75 15.69
N LYS A 777 15.14 88.08 15.58
CA LYS A 777 14.01 88.75 14.90
C LYS A 777 13.90 88.36 13.42
N SER A 778 15.00 88.03 12.75
CA SER A 778 15.03 87.75 11.31
C SER A 778 15.28 86.30 10.92
N ARG A 779 16.02 85.52 11.72
CA ARG A 779 16.45 84.16 11.36
C ARG A 779 16.76 83.32 12.59
N ARG A 780 17.11 82.04 12.40
CA ARG A 780 17.76 81.23 13.43
C ARG A 780 19.27 81.24 13.24
N VAL A 781 19.99 81.31 14.36
CA VAL A 781 21.45 81.38 14.41
C VAL A 781 21.99 80.40 15.43
N ARG A 782 23.30 80.19 15.40
CA ARG A 782 23.99 79.35 16.39
C ARG A 782 24.07 80.09 17.73
N PRO A 783 24.07 79.38 18.87
CA PRO A 783 24.29 79.99 20.18
C PRO A 783 25.53 80.90 20.23
N MET A 784 26.60 80.55 19.52
CA MET A 784 27.83 81.33 19.46
C MET A 784 27.77 82.62 18.62
N GLU A 785 26.66 82.90 17.93
CA GLU A 785 26.49 84.10 17.11
C GLU A 785 25.74 85.23 17.84
N ILE A 786 25.10 84.94 18.96
CA ILE A 786 24.28 85.88 19.74
C ILE A 786 25.01 86.39 20.97
N PHE A 787 24.60 87.56 21.46
CA PHE A 787 25.06 88.18 22.69
C PHE A 787 24.09 87.96 23.86
N ASP A 788 24.62 87.96 25.09
CA ASP A 788 23.83 87.77 26.30
C ASP A 788 22.88 88.96 26.58
N PRO A 789 21.54 88.78 26.49
CA PRO A 789 20.58 89.85 26.73
C PRO A 789 20.46 90.25 28.21
N ARG A 790 21.05 89.49 29.15
CA ARG A 790 21.02 89.82 30.59
C ARG A 790 21.95 90.99 30.94
N LYS A 791 22.82 91.38 30.01
CA LYS A 791 23.80 92.45 30.21
C LYS A 791 23.31 93.75 29.58
N ASP A 792 22.94 94.73 30.41
CA ASP A 792 22.40 96.01 29.93
C ASP A 792 23.38 96.75 29.01
N PHE A 793 24.69 96.63 29.26
CA PHE A 793 25.70 97.27 28.40
C PHE A 793 25.72 96.68 26.97
N LEU A 794 25.52 95.36 26.80
CA LEU A 794 25.42 94.71 25.47
C LEU A 794 24.17 95.19 24.75
N ARG A 795 23.04 95.27 25.46
CA ARG A 795 21.78 95.80 24.92
C ARG A 795 21.91 97.25 24.47
N GLY A 796 22.75 98.03 25.16
CA GLY A 796 23.10 99.39 24.75
C GLY A 796 23.93 99.42 23.46
N ILE A 797 25.07 98.71 23.43
CA ILE A 797 25.97 98.69 22.26
C ILE A 797 25.26 98.15 21.02
N PHE A 798 24.49 97.08 21.13
CA PHE A 798 23.81 96.45 20.00
C PHE A 798 22.33 96.83 19.91
N ALA A 799 21.98 98.02 20.40
CA ALA A 799 20.60 98.49 20.34
C ALA A 799 20.07 98.51 18.89
N ASP A 800 18.85 98.00 18.71
CA ASP A 800 18.16 97.81 17.44
C ASP A 800 18.87 96.87 16.43
N GLU A 801 19.86 96.09 16.87
CA GLU A 801 20.48 95.04 16.07
C GLU A 801 19.86 93.66 16.36
N ASP A 802 19.94 92.78 15.37
CA ASP A 802 19.36 91.44 15.45
C ASP A 802 20.36 90.39 15.97
N VAL A 803 20.93 90.65 17.14
CA VAL A 803 22.03 89.86 17.72
C VAL A 803 21.69 89.22 19.07
N PHE A 804 20.43 89.32 19.51
CA PHE A 804 19.92 88.74 20.75
C PHE A 804 18.89 87.64 20.48
N PRO A 805 18.74 86.65 21.38
CA PRO A 805 17.65 85.69 21.29
C PRO A 805 16.28 86.37 21.24
N ALA A 806 15.40 85.90 20.35
CA ALA A 806 14.00 86.27 20.26
C ALA A 806 13.10 85.17 20.83
N GLY A 807 11.86 85.52 21.19
CA GLY A 807 10.89 84.58 21.76
C GLY A 807 11.06 84.36 23.26
N GLU A 808 9.93 84.11 23.95
CA GLU A 808 9.88 84.03 25.41
C GLU A 808 10.76 82.87 25.95
N GLN A 809 10.68 81.69 25.33
CA GLN A 809 11.38 80.49 25.81
C GLN A 809 12.91 80.62 25.81
N TYR A 810 13.48 81.37 24.85
CA TYR A 810 14.94 81.56 24.76
C TYR A 810 15.46 82.70 25.64
N ASN A 811 14.55 83.53 26.16
CA ASN A 811 14.86 84.62 27.09
C ASN A 811 14.60 84.23 28.55
N GLU A 812 14.15 83.01 28.82
CA GLU A 812 14.05 82.48 30.18
C GLU A 812 15.43 82.31 30.83
N ARG A 813 15.50 82.47 32.16
CA ARG A 813 16.77 82.39 32.90
C ARG A 813 17.51 81.06 32.69
N THR A 814 16.77 79.96 32.63
CA THR A 814 17.29 78.59 32.42
C THR A 814 17.88 78.42 31.02
N ALA A 815 17.15 78.85 29.99
CA ALA A 815 17.61 78.82 28.60
C ALA A 815 18.88 79.66 28.41
N LEU A 816 18.95 80.86 29.01
CA LEU A 816 20.11 81.74 28.92
C LEU A 816 21.37 81.17 29.59
N VAL A 817 21.23 80.41 30.69
CA VAL A 817 22.36 79.68 31.30
C VAL A 817 22.85 78.56 30.38
N ILE A 818 21.94 77.86 29.70
CA ILE A 818 22.32 76.84 28.71
C ILE A 818 23.01 77.49 27.51
N LEU A 819 22.48 78.60 26.98
CA LEU A 819 23.07 79.32 25.86
C LEU A 819 24.47 79.87 26.19
N GLU A 820 24.69 80.35 27.42
CA GLU A 820 26.01 80.73 27.94
C GLU A 820 26.99 79.53 27.92
N ASP A 821 26.55 78.36 28.37
CA ASP A 821 27.35 77.12 28.33
C ASP A 821 27.60 76.61 26.88
N LEU A 822 26.73 76.98 25.94
CA LEU A 822 26.86 76.73 24.50
C LEU A 822 27.68 77.80 23.76
N GLY A 823 28.22 78.80 24.46
CA GLY A 823 29.12 79.80 23.89
C GLY A 823 28.47 81.09 23.42
N MET A 824 27.29 81.44 23.95
CA MET A 824 26.71 82.79 23.81
C MET A 824 27.72 83.86 24.23
N LYS A 825 27.85 84.91 23.42
CA LYS A 825 28.88 85.92 23.55
C LYS A 825 28.63 86.84 24.74
N ASP A 826 29.69 87.14 25.49
CA ASP A 826 29.71 88.14 26.55
C ASP A 826 30.55 89.39 26.15
N GLU A 827 30.87 90.24 27.12
CA GLU A 827 31.71 91.43 26.94
C GLU A 827 33.05 91.14 26.22
N ARG A 828 33.67 90.01 26.54
CA ARG A 828 35.02 89.65 26.08
C ARG A 828 35.02 89.27 24.61
N ASN A 829 33.85 88.88 24.09
CA ASN A 829 33.66 88.44 22.72
C ASN A 829 33.32 89.56 21.74
N ILE A 830 33.13 90.80 22.22
CA ILE A 830 32.92 91.97 21.34
C ILE A 830 34.19 92.20 20.53
N THR A 831 34.10 92.15 19.20
CA THR A 831 35.23 92.41 18.29
C THR A 831 35.28 93.87 17.83
N GLY A 832 36.42 94.29 17.28
CA GLY A 832 36.54 95.59 16.65
C GLY A 832 35.57 95.76 15.48
N GLN A 833 35.27 94.67 14.76
CA GLN A 833 34.30 94.66 13.67
C GLN A 833 32.86 94.90 14.18
N ASP A 834 32.48 94.26 15.28
CA ASP A 834 31.16 94.45 15.90
C ASP A 834 30.95 95.91 16.33
N LEU A 835 31.97 96.53 16.94
CA LEU A 835 31.94 97.93 17.35
C LEU A 835 31.86 98.89 16.17
N TYR A 836 32.61 98.61 15.09
CA TYR A 836 32.57 99.43 13.89
C TYR A 836 31.18 99.40 13.24
N GLN A 837 30.58 98.21 13.11
CA GLN A 837 29.23 98.05 12.55
C GLN A 837 28.18 98.73 13.41
N SER A 838 28.26 98.54 14.72
CA SER A 838 27.36 99.19 15.68
C SER A 838 27.49 100.72 15.65
N ALA A 839 28.71 101.26 15.62
CA ALA A 839 28.96 102.70 15.51
C ALA A 839 28.40 103.27 14.19
N ASN A 840 28.61 102.57 13.07
CA ASN A 840 28.07 102.99 11.78
C ASN A 840 26.54 102.94 11.73
N ALA A 841 25.92 102.04 12.51
CA ALA A 841 24.47 101.92 12.62
C ALA A 841 23.81 103.08 13.41
N VAL A 842 24.55 103.80 14.27
CA VAL A 842 24.00 104.90 15.09
C VAL A 842 23.28 105.95 14.24
N ASN A 843 23.87 106.35 13.11
CA ASN A 843 23.28 107.35 12.21
C ASN A 843 22.16 106.80 11.31
N ASN A 844 21.99 105.47 11.25
CA ASN A 844 20.96 104.81 10.43
C ASN A 844 19.69 104.47 11.22
N ILE A 845 19.71 104.64 12.56
CA ILE A 845 18.52 104.46 13.39
C ILE A 845 17.50 105.56 13.06
N SER A 846 16.24 105.17 12.87
CA SER A 846 15.14 106.09 12.54
C SER A 846 15.08 107.28 13.52
N MET A 847 14.77 108.48 13.00
CA MET A 847 14.57 109.69 13.82
C MET A 847 13.48 109.53 14.90
N ALA A 848 12.56 108.57 14.75
CA ALA A 848 11.56 108.23 15.76
C ALA A 848 12.13 107.52 16.99
N SER A 849 13.37 107.01 16.91
CA SER A 849 14.06 106.21 17.94
C SER A 849 15.35 106.88 18.40
N LEU A 850 15.38 108.22 18.43
CA LEU A 850 16.57 109.01 18.76
C LEU A 850 17.18 108.61 20.12
N SER A 851 16.36 108.34 21.14
CA SER A 851 16.82 107.88 22.45
C SER A 851 17.61 106.56 22.39
N THR A 852 17.28 105.68 21.44
CA THR A 852 17.99 104.41 21.22
C THR A 852 19.35 104.65 20.57
N ALA A 853 19.43 105.58 19.62
CA ALA A 853 20.69 105.97 18.99
C ALA A 853 21.63 106.68 19.99
N GLU A 854 21.08 107.52 20.87
CA GLU A 854 21.83 108.17 21.96
C GLU A 854 22.36 107.12 22.96
N MET A 855 21.50 106.21 23.43
CA MET A 855 21.91 105.10 24.30
C MET A 855 23.01 104.24 23.67
N LYS A 856 22.90 103.96 22.36
CA LYS A 856 23.89 103.21 21.59
C LYS A 856 25.24 103.92 21.52
N SER A 857 25.21 105.21 21.17
CA SER A 857 26.40 106.07 21.15
C SER A 857 27.10 106.10 22.52
N GLU A 858 26.34 106.35 23.59
CA GLU A 858 26.86 106.38 24.96
C GLU A 858 27.42 105.02 25.41
N ALA A 859 26.76 103.91 25.05
CA ALA A 859 27.22 102.56 25.39
C ALA A 859 28.53 102.21 24.67
N ILE A 860 28.67 102.54 23.37
CA ILE A 860 29.93 102.36 22.62
C ILE A 860 31.04 103.23 23.22
N MET A 861 30.73 104.49 23.54
CA MET A 861 31.67 105.42 24.19
C MET A 861 32.15 104.90 25.54
N GLY A 862 31.23 104.44 26.39
CA GLY A 862 31.54 103.85 27.68
C GLY A 862 32.41 102.61 27.54
N PHE A 863 32.08 101.72 26.59
CA PHE A 863 32.84 100.50 26.35
C PHE A 863 34.27 100.77 25.89
N LEU A 864 34.47 101.67 24.93
CA LEU A 864 35.80 102.04 24.43
C LEU A 864 36.62 102.79 25.48
N THR A 865 35.98 103.54 26.37
CA THR A 865 36.66 104.20 27.50
C THR A 865 37.19 103.18 28.50
N SER A 866 36.41 102.13 28.80
CA SER A 866 36.83 101.05 29.68
C SER A 866 37.78 100.04 29.02
N ASN A 867 37.74 99.89 27.69
CA ASN A 867 38.53 98.93 26.91
C ASN A 867 39.30 99.60 25.75
N PRO A 868 40.24 100.52 26.04
CA PRO A 868 40.91 101.32 25.00
C PRO A 868 41.81 100.49 24.06
N SER A 869 42.24 99.30 24.46
CA SER A 869 42.99 98.36 23.60
C SER A 869 42.20 97.94 22.36
N LYS A 870 40.86 97.98 22.40
CA LYS A 870 39.98 97.65 21.26
C LYS A 870 40.16 98.57 20.06
N LEU A 871 40.66 99.79 20.27
CA LEU A 871 40.98 100.72 19.18
C LEU A 871 42.11 100.23 18.27
N GLN A 872 42.97 99.32 18.77
CA GLN A 872 44.05 98.71 17.98
C GLN A 872 43.60 97.43 17.26
N GLU A 873 42.41 96.93 17.56
CA GLU A 873 41.86 95.73 16.92
C GLU A 873 41.53 96.01 15.45
N THR A 874 41.73 95.02 14.59
CA THR A 874 41.48 95.17 13.15
C THR A 874 39.99 95.02 12.84
N ALA A 875 39.41 96.00 12.16
CA ALA A 875 38.07 95.97 11.57
C ALA A 875 38.19 96.38 10.09
N CYS A 876 37.48 95.73 9.17
CA CYS A 876 37.58 96.02 7.72
C CYS A 876 39.03 96.13 7.18
N GLY A 877 39.97 95.34 7.72
CA GLY A 877 41.40 95.34 7.32
C GLY A 877 42.25 96.51 7.85
N THR A 878 41.69 97.41 8.67
CA THR A 878 42.39 98.56 9.28
C THR A 878 42.16 98.59 10.80
N SER A 879 42.97 99.29 11.61
CA SER A 879 42.67 99.42 13.04
C SER A 879 41.38 100.21 13.29
N LEU A 880 40.56 99.77 14.25
CA LEU A 880 39.28 100.38 14.58
C LEU A 880 39.41 101.89 14.86
N GLY A 881 40.46 102.28 15.57
CA GLY A 881 40.72 103.67 15.91
C GLY A 881 40.98 104.57 14.71
N LEU A 882 41.41 104.04 13.56
CA LEU A 882 41.54 104.81 12.32
C LEU A 882 40.22 104.91 11.54
N LEU A 883 39.27 104.00 11.78
CA LEU A 883 37.98 103.96 11.09
C LEU A 883 36.90 104.80 11.80
N LEU A 884 36.86 104.76 13.13
CA LEU A 884 35.88 105.51 13.93
C LEU A 884 35.91 107.04 13.71
N PRO A 885 37.05 107.71 13.47
CA PRO A 885 37.11 109.16 13.23
C PRO A 885 36.36 109.65 11.99
N ASP A 886 36.07 108.77 11.04
CA ASP A 886 35.48 109.13 9.75
C ASP A 886 33.96 108.94 9.69
N ILE A 887 33.38 108.28 10.70
CA ILE A 887 31.94 108.01 10.79
C ILE A 887 31.25 108.84 11.88
N PRO A 888 30.03 109.36 11.66
CA PRO A 888 29.32 110.18 12.64
C PRO A 888 28.52 109.31 13.62
N TRP A 889 29.09 109.03 14.78
CA TRP A 889 28.46 108.15 15.80
C TRP A 889 28.50 108.72 17.22
N VAL A 890 29.26 109.79 17.47
CA VAL A 890 29.45 110.36 18.81
C VAL A 890 28.38 111.40 19.09
N SER A 891 27.59 111.21 20.15
CA SER A 891 26.58 112.17 20.59
C SER A 891 27.23 113.42 21.19
N SER A 892 26.87 114.60 20.70
CA SER A 892 27.28 115.86 21.32
C SER A 892 26.37 116.23 22.49
N ILE A 893 26.93 116.92 23.48
CA ILE A 893 26.15 117.63 24.49
C ILE A 893 25.26 118.66 23.78
N ARG A 894 23.96 118.65 24.10
CA ARG A 894 22.99 119.63 23.57
C ARG A 894 22.41 120.56 24.62
N ARG A 895 22.43 120.12 25.89
CA ARG A 895 22.03 120.97 27.00
C ARG A 895 23.17 121.93 27.32
N LYS A 896 22.86 123.23 27.28
CA LYS A 896 23.77 124.29 27.68
C LYS A 896 24.35 124.00 29.07
N PRO A 897 25.69 123.87 29.22
CA PRO A 897 26.33 123.70 30.53
C PRO A 897 25.99 124.88 31.47
N GLY A 898 25.87 124.62 32.77
CA GLY A 898 25.43 125.63 33.74
C GLY A 898 26.40 126.82 33.89
N ASP A 899 27.69 126.57 33.63
CA ASP A 899 28.79 127.54 33.62
C ASP A 899 28.95 128.25 32.26
N PHE A 900 28.21 127.84 31.22
CA PHE A 900 28.26 128.46 29.90
C PHE A 900 27.47 129.79 29.88
N PRO A 901 27.94 130.84 29.18
CA PRO A 901 27.28 132.14 29.19
C PRO A 901 25.82 132.09 28.69
N ARG A 902 24.88 132.59 29.50
CA ARG A 902 23.43 132.56 29.21
C ARG A 902 23.04 133.29 27.91
N SER A 903 23.76 134.36 27.56
CA SER A 903 23.50 135.18 26.37
C SER A 903 23.93 134.52 25.07
N LEU A 904 24.80 133.52 25.12
CA LEU A 904 25.30 132.80 23.94
C LEU A 904 24.44 131.57 23.64
N THR A 905 24.09 131.38 22.37
CA THR A 905 23.48 130.13 21.90
C THR A 905 24.52 129.01 21.93
N PHE A 906 24.20 127.91 22.59
CA PHE A 906 25.09 126.74 22.64
C PHE A 906 24.87 125.85 21.41
N TRP A 907 25.93 125.20 20.93
CA TRP A 907 25.87 124.30 19.78
C TRP A 907 24.92 123.14 20.07
N GLY A 908 23.90 122.96 19.24
CA GLY A 908 22.88 121.92 19.42
C GLY A 908 21.64 122.34 20.21
N GLU A 909 21.60 123.56 20.77
CA GLU A 909 20.44 124.12 21.52
C GLU A 909 19.22 124.35 20.62
N THR A 910 19.41 124.54 19.31
CA THR A 910 18.31 124.84 18.36
C THR A 910 17.71 123.60 17.70
N HIS A 911 18.23 122.41 17.99
CA HIS A 911 17.82 121.12 17.41
C HIS A 911 17.90 121.03 15.87
N ARG A 912 18.56 121.98 15.20
CA ARG A 912 18.77 121.96 13.73
C ARG A 912 20.09 121.29 13.34
N GLU A 913 21.04 121.22 14.26
CA GLU A 913 22.35 120.62 14.07
C GLU A 913 22.27 119.08 14.08
N PRO A 914 23.22 118.35 13.45
CA PRO A 914 23.29 116.88 13.50
C PRO A 914 23.41 116.34 14.94
N HIS A 915 22.73 115.24 15.27
CA HIS A 915 22.78 114.66 16.64
C HIS A 915 24.07 113.91 16.93
N PHE A 916 24.62 113.25 15.92
CA PHE A 916 25.85 112.49 16.00
C PHE A 916 26.90 113.14 15.10
N HIS A 917 28.13 113.17 15.59
CA HIS A 917 29.26 113.81 14.92
C HIS A 917 30.40 112.82 14.77
N LYS A 918 31.26 113.09 13.79
CA LYS A 918 32.52 112.37 13.67
C LYS A 918 33.41 112.69 14.87
N PRO A 919 34.16 111.72 15.43
CA PRO A 919 35.14 112.01 16.46
C PRO A 919 36.12 113.12 16.07
N SER A 920 36.45 113.26 14.79
CA SER A 920 37.32 114.32 14.25
C SER A 920 36.69 115.73 14.25
N GLU A 921 35.36 115.84 14.31
CA GLU A 921 34.61 117.11 14.22
C GLU A 921 34.24 117.68 15.60
N ILE A 922 34.32 116.85 16.65
CA ILE A 922 33.89 117.15 18.02
C ILE A 922 35.09 117.32 18.96
N LYS A 923 34.90 118.04 20.06
CA LYS A 923 35.93 118.28 21.09
C LYS A 923 35.40 117.95 22.49
N GLY A 924 36.27 117.80 23.48
CA GLY A 924 35.83 117.52 24.86
C GLY A 924 35.09 118.70 25.49
N ASP A 925 34.21 118.41 26.43
CA ASP A 925 33.35 119.37 27.13
C ASP A 925 34.12 120.37 27.99
N GLN A 926 35.35 120.06 28.40
CA GLN A 926 36.27 121.01 29.03
C GLN A 926 36.55 122.25 28.14
N LEU A 927 36.39 122.14 26.81
CA LEU A 927 36.55 123.24 25.87
C LEU A 927 35.22 123.95 25.56
N ALA A 928 34.11 123.57 26.20
CA ALA A 928 32.79 124.15 25.95
C ALA A 928 32.79 125.68 26.06
N ASN A 929 33.44 126.26 27.08
CA ASN A 929 33.51 127.72 27.25
C ASN A 929 34.38 128.46 26.21
N LEU A 930 35.17 127.74 25.40
CA LEU A 930 36.05 128.30 24.38
C LEU A 930 35.47 128.19 22.96
N ILE A 931 34.67 127.14 22.69
CA ILE A 931 34.18 126.82 21.34
C ILE A 931 32.71 126.41 21.27
N GLY A 932 32.01 126.28 22.41
CA GLY A 932 30.68 125.67 22.51
C GLY A 932 29.55 126.44 21.82
N SER A 933 29.78 127.60 21.20
CA SER A 933 28.79 128.30 20.33
C SER A 933 29.03 128.09 18.83
N VAL A 934 30.12 127.42 18.45
CA VAL A 934 30.56 127.24 17.05
C VAL A 934 30.97 125.81 16.70
N LYS A 935 31.17 124.93 17.69
CA LYS A 935 31.59 123.54 17.48
C LYS A 935 30.90 122.61 18.50
N PRO A 936 30.54 121.37 18.12
CA PRO A 936 29.99 120.41 19.06
C PRO A 936 31.03 120.01 20.11
N VAL A 937 30.55 119.68 21.31
CA VAL A 937 31.38 119.09 22.38
C VAL A 937 30.78 117.79 22.89
N VAL A 938 31.63 116.83 23.27
CA VAL A 938 31.25 115.53 23.85
C VAL A 938 31.64 115.48 25.31
N LYS A 939 30.79 114.86 26.13
CA LYS A 939 31.11 114.60 27.54
C LYS A 939 32.15 113.48 27.62
N THR A 940 33.36 113.79 28.03
CA THR A 940 34.43 112.80 28.14
C THR A 940 35.42 113.21 29.22
N ASP A 941 36.01 112.25 29.92
CA ASP A 941 37.14 112.56 30.81
C ASP A 941 38.35 112.96 29.95
N ALA A 942 38.89 114.17 30.16
CA ALA A 942 40.04 114.70 29.45
C ALA A 942 41.31 113.84 29.64
N SER A 943 41.36 113.07 30.72
CA SER A 943 42.44 112.14 31.04
C SER A 943 42.28 110.75 30.41
N SER A 944 41.13 110.47 29.78
CA SER A 944 40.89 109.16 29.16
C SER A 944 41.79 108.94 27.95
N GLN A 945 42.23 107.68 27.76
CA GLN A 945 42.97 107.28 26.56
C GLN A 945 42.15 107.50 25.28
N LEU A 946 40.83 107.34 25.36
CA LEU A 946 39.89 107.61 24.26
C LEU A 946 39.92 109.09 23.82
N ALA A 947 39.88 110.02 24.78
CA ALA A 947 39.96 111.45 24.50
C ALA A 947 41.32 111.86 23.90
N SER A 948 42.41 111.22 24.33
CA SER A 948 43.73 111.42 23.75
C SER A 948 43.82 110.87 22.33
N TYR A 949 43.23 109.70 22.08
CA TYR A 949 43.25 109.03 20.78
C TYR A 949 42.51 109.84 19.71
N PHE A 950 41.31 110.32 20.01
CA PHE A 950 40.53 111.17 19.09
C PHE A 950 40.89 112.66 19.15
N SER A 951 41.94 113.04 19.89
CA SER A 951 42.38 114.43 20.03
C SER A 951 41.28 115.37 20.57
N TRP A 952 40.45 114.91 21.50
CA TRP A 952 39.41 115.70 22.15
C TRP A 952 39.93 116.60 23.27
N ASN A 953 41.07 116.24 23.86
CA ASN A 953 41.75 117.01 24.90
C ASN A 953 42.79 118.01 24.37
N THR A 954 43.03 118.03 23.05
CA THR A 954 43.92 119.02 22.43
C THR A 954 43.21 120.32 22.14
N ASP A 955 43.94 121.43 22.24
CA ASP A 955 43.43 122.78 22.00
C ASP A 955 42.70 122.89 20.66
N SER A 956 41.64 123.71 20.66
CA SER A 956 40.89 124.01 19.44
C SER A 956 41.65 124.97 18.53
N THR A 957 41.25 125.04 17.25
CA THR A 957 41.92 125.94 16.32
C THR A 957 41.68 127.41 16.72
N VAL A 958 42.66 128.28 16.47
CA VAL A 958 42.56 129.72 16.73
C VAL A 958 41.33 130.32 16.02
N LEU A 959 40.95 129.77 14.86
CA LEU A 959 39.78 130.18 14.10
C LEU A 959 38.48 129.90 14.88
N ASP A 960 38.31 128.69 15.42
CA ASP A 960 37.13 128.29 16.19
C ASP A 960 36.95 129.19 17.42
N VAL A 961 38.03 129.43 18.18
CA VAL A 961 38.01 130.31 19.36
C VAL A 961 37.70 131.76 18.97
N THR A 962 38.28 132.26 17.87
CA THR A 962 38.03 133.63 17.39
C THR A 962 36.58 133.80 16.94
N GLN A 963 35.99 132.81 16.28
CA GLN A 963 34.58 132.84 15.88
C GLN A 963 33.63 132.76 17.09
N HIS A 964 33.96 131.94 18.10
CA HIS A 964 33.23 131.89 19.36
C HIS A 964 33.24 133.26 20.07
N LEU A 965 34.42 133.89 20.16
CA LEU A 965 34.57 135.24 20.73
C LEU A 965 33.87 136.32 19.90
N LYS A 966 33.85 136.22 18.56
CA LYS A 966 33.07 137.13 17.69
C LYS A 966 31.58 137.04 17.97
N LYS A 967 31.02 135.82 18.10
CA LYS A 967 29.63 135.64 18.53
C LYS A 967 29.38 136.22 19.92
N ARG A 968 30.35 136.10 20.84
CA ARG A 968 30.27 136.69 22.19
C ARG A 968 30.32 138.23 22.16
N HIS A 969 31.11 138.82 21.28
CA HIS A 969 31.25 140.27 21.13
C HIS A 969 30.06 140.92 20.41
N GLN A 970 29.42 140.23 19.45
CA GLN A 970 28.22 140.72 18.76
C GLN A 970 26.96 140.77 19.65
N LEU A 971 27.00 140.18 20.84
CA LEU A 971 25.90 140.11 21.82
C LEU A 971 26.15 140.98 23.06
N LEU A 972 27.35 141.57 23.17
CA LEU A 972 27.74 142.60 24.15
C LEU A 972 27.58 143.98 23.51
#